data_AF-A0A1V9YWP9-F1
#
_entry.id   AF-A0A1V9YWP9-F1
#
_cell.length_a   1.000
_cell.length_b   1.000
_cell.length_c   1.000
_cell.angle_alpha   90.00
_cell.angle_beta   90.00
_cell.angle_gamma   90.00
#
_symmetry.space_group_name_H-M   'P 1'
#
loop_
_entity.id
_entity.type
_entity.pdbx_description
1 polymer ?
#
loop_
_entity_poly.entity_id
_entity_poly.type
_entity_poly.pdbx_seq_one_letter_code
_entity_poly.pdbx_strand_id
1 'polypeptide(L)'
;MSEKVEKKEALVIVVLENAALDTVKTAKGHQLLNCDDHKGIHKKHNRDPSASRPDILHQELMALLDSPLNKAGYLKVYIRSAKNVLIEVSPQMRVPRTYKRFAGLMVQLLHTMKIRSSDNKTTLLKVIKNPIDIHLPPNVKKYGCSRTGELIDPWDFVTELPKEPVVFVLGAMAHGHITKEMCPYIDEMVSLSEYPLHQRQMRYLWMISALIMQAMAQDTSTTIIAGAKATLSGAPLTTHSNDCADCDFRLVKVPLMNHEPNAIRPVYAPTRQYPRYVGTDRAPEYAPEMLDTRFYNWTNLIPIGFISQVATTYGYLEGVYGIMNEHQLAMGESTCGARFAALPVSDGGSALLDITELSRIALERTTTARDAIALMGNLSETHGFYGIGWNEADAKLTSGEALTIADASEAWIFHVLPDDTGSSAVWAAQRVPDDSIAVVANEFVIRKIDFKDTENFMFSSNMQTVAERNGFWDGSTPFDFTATFAYTESSMDISTRRVWRIFSLADPTLTLDPFTNIYASDYPFSVKPSMQLDASTLIEFLRDHYEGTPFDLTQGPAAGPYGDPDRYTIGNQHNGGRFERAISIQRSTYSFVASPNANNTNLGLLWFGPHASYANAFIPLYVKLTNVPTTLSQGSLRSFTFNSTYWLNTLIGNYASQFYKFTHPVIAQIQKELESTNSARLKDLERVASVMVQYQGEPALKTYLTTNAAIMAQDTHDVFIALMNNLITRFHDGYILSNVTQQYLTIQAMGYPDWYLKAVGYYSPLTNNNTFMAIQVFFIILLLIMLSIGVGFYYGRKRAAARKKGYVFIQ
;
A
#
# COMPACT_ATOMS: atom_id res chain seq x y z
N MET A 1 6.84 34.63 16.96
CA MET A 1 6.16 35.19 15.78
C MET A 1 6.52 34.28 14.61
N SER A 2 5.54 33.55 14.10
CA SER A 2 5.69 32.48 13.12
C SER A 2 6.13 32.98 11.75
N GLU A 3 6.99 32.22 11.07
CA GLU A 3 6.79 31.97 9.64
C GLU A 3 7.36 30.62 9.23
N LYS A 4 6.70 30.02 8.24
CA LYS A 4 6.53 28.58 8.02
C LYS A 4 7.64 27.92 7.20
N VAL A 5 7.73 26.62 7.43
CA VAL A 5 8.36 25.52 6.69
C VAL A 5 8.05 25.50 5.18
N GLU A 6 9.04 24.96 4.44
CA GLU A 6 9.02 24.30 3.11
C GLU A 6 8.97 25.12 1.80
N LYS A 7 10.07 25.02 1.03
CA LYS A 7 10.03 24.99 -0.43
C LYS A 7 10.30 23.54 -0.86
N LYS A 8 9.25 22.78 -1.15
CA LYS A 8 9.38 21.56 -1.95
C LYS A 8 9.75 21.99 -3.38
N GLU A 9 10.88 21.51 -3.90
CA GLU A 9 11.24 21.73 -5.30
C GLU A 9 10.29 20.92 -6.18
N ALA A 10 9.73 21.55 -7.22
CA ALA A 10 8.77 20.90 -8.09
C ALA A 10 9.48 19.83 -8.94
N LEU A 11 9.02 18.58 -8.86
CA LEU A 11 9.58 17.43 -9.58
C LEU A 11 9.29 17.47 -11.10
N VAL A 12 8.23 18.16 -11.53
CA VAL A 12 7.84 18.21 -12.95
C VAL A 12 7.54 19.64 -13.39
N ILE A 13 8.19 20.07 -14.46
CA ILE A 13 8.00 21.37 -15.10
C ILE A 13 7.40 21.16 -16.49
N VAL A 14 6.26 21.79 -16.77
CA VAL A 14 5.63 21.72 -18.08
C VAL A 14 5.71 23.08 -18.77
N VAL A 15 6.22 23.11 -20.00
CA VAL A 15 6.26 24.30 -20.86
C VAL A 15 5.30 24.10 -22.02
N LEU A 16 4.22 24.89 -22.05
CA LEU A 16 3.25 24.94 -23.15
C LEU A 16 3.76 25.91 -24.21
N GLU A 17 4.22 25.39 -25.34
CA GLU A 17 4.85 26.16 -26.42
C GLU A 17 3.88 26.55 -27.54
N ASN A 18 4.18 27.67 -28.19
CA ASN A 18 3.45 28.23 -29.34
C ASN A 18 1.95 28.50 -29.09
N ALA A 19 1.57 28.91 -27.88
CA ALA A 19 0.18 29.17 -27.54
C ALA A 19 -0.39 30.39 -28.28
N ALA A 20 -1.57 30.25 -28.90
CA ALA A 20 -2.21 31.30 -29.69
C ALA A 20 -2.84 32.42 -28.84
N LEU A 21 -2.02 33.34 -28.31
CA LEU A 21 -2.45 34.45 -27.44
C LEU A 21 -2.40 35.82 -28.15
N ASP A 22 -3.24 35.99 -29.18
CA ASP A 22 -3.33 37.24 -29.95
C ASP A 22 -4.50 38.11 -29.51
N THR A 23 -4.26 39.40 -29.21
CA THR A 23 -5.35 40.34 -28.90
C THR A 23 -5.80 41.12 -30.14
N VAL A 24 -7.10 41.28 -30.32
CA VAL A 24 -7.71 42.13 -31.36
C VAL A 24 -8.68 43.14 -30.77
N LYS A 25 -8.77 44.31 -31.41
CA LYS A 25 -9.70 45.37 -31.04
C LYS A 25 -11.01 45.21 -31.81
N THR A 26 -12.11 44.99 -31.11
CA THR A 26 -13.46 44.91 -31.68
C THR A 26 -14.32 46.07 -31.17
N ALA A 27 -15.54 46.22 -31.71
CA ALA A 27 -16.49 47.23 -31.24
C ALA A 27 -16.87 47.07 -29.74
N LYS A 28 -16.60 45.89 -29.15
CA LYS A 28 -16.87 45.55 -27.75
C LYS A 28 -15.63 45.62 -26.84
N GLY A 29 -14.49 46.10 -27.36
CA GLY A 29 -13.22 46.21 -26.62
C GLY A 29 -12.13 45.27 -27.13
N HIS A 30 -11.08 45.07 -26.31
CA HIS A 30 -10.02 44.11 -26.63
C HIS A 30 -10.49 42.69 -26.33
N GLN A 31 -10.29 41.77 -27.28
CA GLN A 31 -10.68 40.37 -27.19
C GLN A 31 -9.53 39.48 -27.66
N LEU A 32 -9.51 38.24 -27.19
CA LEU A 32 -8.55 37.23 -27.66
C LEU A 32 -9.01 36.70 -29.01
N LEU A 33 -8.12 36.69 -30.00
CA LEU A 33 -8.38 36.26 -31.36
C LEU A 33 -8.73 34.77 -31.37
N ASN A 34 -9.87 34.45 -31.99
CA ASN A 34 -10.45 33.11 -32.03
C ASN A 34 -11.01 32.84 -33.43
N CYS A 35 -11.00 31.59 -33.88
CA CYS A 35 -11.54 31.15 -35.17
C CYS A 35 -13.06 31.39 -35.31
N ASP A 36 -13.81 31.26 -34.22
CA ASP A 36 -15.28 31.31 -34.26
C ASP A 36 -15.82 32.74 -34.25
N ASP A 37 -15.32 33.56 -33.32
CA ASP A 37 -15.85 34.91 -33.07
C ASP A 37 -15.31 35.97 -34.05
N HIS A 38 -14.19 35.70 -34.74
CA HIS A 38 -13.42 36.72 -35.47
C HIS A 38 -13.18 36.41 -36.95
N LYS A 39 -14.06 35.64 -37.59
CA LYS A 39 -13.95 35.25 -39.02
C LYS A 39 -13.70 36.43 -39.97
N GLY A 40 -14.36 37.56 -39.75
CA GLY A 40 -14.16 38.78 -40.56
C GLY A 40 -12.77 39.41 -40.41
N ILE A 41 -12.15 39.31 -39.23
CA ILE A 41 -10.81 39.83 -38.96
C ILE A 41 -9.76 38.93 -39.64
N HIS A 42 -9.94 37.61 -39.59
CA HIS A 42 -9.08 36.65 -40.30
C HIS A 42 -9.06 36.93 -41.80
N LYS A 43 -10.23 37.10 -42.41
CA LYS A 43 -10.37 37.45 -43.83
C LYS A 43 -9.74 38.80 -44.17
N LYS A 44 -9.87 39.80 -43.29
CA LYS A 44 -9.31 41.15 -43.49
C LYS A 44 -7.78 41.16 -43.44
N HIS A 45 -7.17 40.34 -42.59
CA HIS A 45 -5.72 40.30 -42.38
C HIS A 45 -5.03 39.14 -43.09
N ASN A 46 -5.76 38.42 -43.97
CA ASN A 46 -5.29 37.22 -44.65
C ASN A 46 -4.62 36.21 -43.70
N ARG A 47 -5.21 36.02 -42.50
CA ARG A 47 -4.74 35.07 -41.49
C ARG A 47 -5.57 33.80 -41.57
N ASP A 48 -4.90 32.66 -41.41
CA ASP A 48 -5.60 31.39 -41.29
C ASP A 48 -6.40 31.33 -39.97
N PRO A 49 -7.73 31.20 -40.03
CA PRO A 49 -8.55 31.02 -38.82
C PRO A 49 -8.14 29.81 -37.99
N SER A 50 -7.60 28.75 -38.63
CA SER A 50 -7.25 27.50 -37.97
C SER A 50 -6.11 27.65 -36.95
N ALA A 51 -5.25 28.66 -37.13
CA ALA A 51 -4.13 28.97 -36.25
C ALA A 51 -4.53 29.77 -35.00
N SER A 52 -5.75 30.30 -34.95
CA SER A 52 -6.23 31.15 -33.85
C SER A 52 -7.14 30.37 -32.89
N ARG A 53 -6.52 29.47 -32.15
CA ARG A 53 -7.20 28.50 -31.25
C ARG A 53 -6.71 28.59 -29.80
N PRO A 54 -6.91 29.73 -29.12
CA PRO A 54 -6.59 29.88 -27.69
C PRO A 54 -7.39 28.95 -26.76
N ASP A 55 -8.46 28.33 -27.24
CA ASP A 55 -9.24 27.32 -26.52
C ASP A 55 -8.44 26.04 -26.24
N ILE A 56 -7.39 25.76 -27.04
CA ILE A 56 -6.45 24.67 -26.81
C ILE A 56 -5.69 24.89 -25.50
N LEU A 57 -5.03 26.06 -25.38
CA LEU A 57 -4.33 26.46 -24.17
C LEU A 57 -5.27 26.44 -22.95
N HIS A 58 -6.53 26.85 -23.14
CA HIS A 58 -7.53 26.81 -22.07
C HIS A 58 -7.77 25.38 -21.56
N GLN A 59 -7.93 24.41 -22.46
CA GLN A 59 -8.14 23.01 -22.12
C GLN A 59 -6.90 22.38 -21.47
N GLU A 60 -5.72 22.63 -22.02
CA GLU A 60 -4.44 22.13 -21.47
C GLU A 60 -4.19 22.67 -20.06
N LEU A 61 -4.38 23.96 -19.84
CA LEU A 61 -4.22 24.56 -18.51
C LEU A 61 -5.25 24.05 -17.51
N MET A 62 -6.51 23.86 -17.93
CA MET A 62 -7.52 23.30 -17.03
C MET A 62 -7.08 21.93 -16.52
N ALA A 63 -6.65 21.05 -17.43
CA ALA A 63 -6.37 19.69 -17.02
C ALA A 63 -4.95 19.51 -16.42
N LEU A 64 -3.99 20.39 -16.72
CA LEU A 64 -2.74 20.49 -15.95
C LEU A 64 -2.97 21.02 -14.52
N LEU A 65 -3.85 21.99 -14.31
CA LEU A 65 -4.07 22.55 -12.97
C LEU A 65 -5.12 21.79 -12.13
N ASP A 66 -6.02 21.04 -12.77
CA ASP A 66 -6.94 20.10 -12.09
C ASP A 66 -6.31 18.73 -11.78
N SER A 67 -5.13 18.48 -12.36
CA SER A 67 -4.24 17.34 -12.16
C SER A 67 -3.96 16.98 -10.68
N PRO A 68 -3.87 15.68 -10.33
CA PRO A 68 -3.33 15.25 -9.04
C PRO A 68 -1.92 15.81 -8.77
N LEU A 69 -1.06 15.92 -9.79
CA LEU A 69 0.30 16.44 -9.68
C LEU A 69 0.32 17.91 -9.25
N ASN A 70 -0.61 18.73 -9.75
CA ASN A 70 -0.75 20.12 -9.33
C ASN A 70 -1.30 20.23 -7.91
N LYS A 71 -2.29 19.40 -7.56
CA LYS A 71 -2.87 19.35 -6.21
C LYS A 71 -1.84 18.90 -5.15
N ALA A 72 -0.94 18.00 -5.52
CA ALA A 72 0.15 17.52 -4.68
C ALA A 72 1.35 18.50 -4.59
N GLY A 73 1.36 19.58 -5.38
CA GLY A 73 2.41 20.61 -5.34
C GLY A 73 3.68 20.27 -6.14
N TYR A 74 3.66 19.24 -6.97
CA TYR A 74 4.83 18.79 -7.75
C TYR A 74 4.86 19.31 -9.20
N LEU A 75 3.89 20.13 -9.61
CA LEU A 75 3.81 20.69 -10.95
C LEU A 75 4.17 22.18 -10.96
N LYS A 76 5.04 22.57 -11.88
CA LYS A 76 5.23 23.97 -12.31
C LYS A 76 4.87 24.13 -13.78
N VAL A 77 4.13 25.18 -14.13
CA VAL A 77 3.67 25.42 -15.52
C VAL A 77 4.16 26.76 -16.04
N TYR A 78 4.72 26.74 -17.24
CA TYR A 78 5.05 27.90 -18.05
C TYR A 78 4.29 27.85 -19.37
N ILE A 79 3.96 29.02 -19.91
CA ILE A 79 3.34 29.16 -21.23
C ILE A 79 4.18 30.11 -22.05
N ARG A 80 4.56 29.70 -23.26
CA ARG A 80 5.17 30.58 -24.25
C ARG A 80 4.23 30.75 -25.43
N SER A 81 3.79 31.98 -25.64
CA SER A 81 2.91 32.30 -26.76
C SER A 81 3.63 32.28 -28.11
N ALA A 82 2.87 32.18 -29.20
CA ALA A 82 3.38 32.31 -30.57
C ALA A 82 4.09 33.66 -30.84
N LYS A 83 3.80 34.69 -30.05
CA LYS A 83 4.48 36.01 -30.08
C LYS A 83 5.65 36.12 -29.10
N ASN A 84 6.17 34.99 -28.64
CA ASN A 84 7.31 34.91 -27.73
C ASN A 84 7.09 35.59 -26.37
N VAL A 85 5.84 35.77 -25.92
CA VAL A 85 5.53 36.17 -24.54
C VAL A 85 5.60 34.94 -23.63
N LEU A 86 6.43 35.00 -22.59
CA LEU A 86 6.59 33.93 -21.60
C LEU A 86 5.80 34.25 -20.32
N ILE A 87 4.99 33.30 -19.86
CA ILE A 87 4.07 33.45 -18.74
C ILE A 87 4.34 32.35 -17.73
N GLU A 88 4.57 32.73 -16.48
CA GLU A 88 4.58 31.82 -15.32
C GLU A 88 3.15 31.68 -14.77
N VAL A 89 2.76 30.44 -14.51
CA VAL A 89 1.44 30.10 -13.96
C VAL A 89 1.60 29.57 -12.54
N SER A 90 0.89 30.19 -11.60
CA SER A 90 0.87 29.72 -10.21
C SER A 90 0.05 28.43 -10.08
N PRO A 91 0.51 27.43 -9.31
CA PRO A 91 -0.25 26.22 -9.04
C PRO A 91 -1.56 26.50 -8.26
N GLN A 92 -1.66 27.65 -7.58
CA GLN A 92 -2.87 28.09 -6.88
C GLN A 92 -3.93 28.71 -7.81
N MET A 93 -3.62 28.92 -9.10
CA MET A 93 -4.55 29.50 -10.05
C MET A 93 -5.70 28.53 -10.33
N ARG A 94 -6.94 28.99 -10.10
CA ARG A 94 -8.14 28.31 -10.59
C ARG A 94 -8.47 28.80 -11.99
N VAL A 95 -8.27 27.94 -12.99
CA VAL A 95 -8.59 28.27 -14.39
C VAL A 95 -10.10 28.50 -14.54
N PRO A 96 -10.55 29.60 -15.16
CA PRO A 96 -11.97 29.81 -15.41
C PRO A 96 -12.56 28.67 -16.25
N ARG A 97 -13.65 28.07 -15.80
CA ARG A 97 -14.27 26.90 -16.47
C ARG A 97 -14.89 27.20 -17.84
N THR A 98 -15.18 28.47 -18.13
CA THR A 98 -15.72 28.89 -19.42
C THR A 98 -14.67 29.65 -20.23
N TYR A 99 -14.57 29.32 -21.52
CA TYR A 99 -13.60 29.94 -22.43
C TYR A 99 -13.71 31.48 -22.44
N LYS A 100 -14.93 32.03 -22.43
CA LYS A 100 -15.15 33.48 -22.44
C LYS A 100 -14.52 34.20 -21.24
N ARG A 101 -14.53 33.58 -20.05
CA ARG A 101 -13.89 34.13 -18.84
C ARG A 101 -12.37 33.97 -18.91
N PHE A 102 -11.89 32.84 -19.42
CA PHE A 102 -10.47 32.59 -19.66
C PHE A 102 -9.88 33.61 -20.66
N ALA A 103 -10.56 33.84 -21.79
CA ALA A 103 -10.14 34.81 -22.79
C ALA A 103 -10.04 36.23 -22.21
N GLY A 104 -11.03 36.64 -21.40
CA GLY A 104 -10.99 37.92 -20.68
C GLY A 104 -9.79 38.02 -19.72
N LEU A 105 -9.49 36.95 -18.99
CA LEU A 105 -8.35 36.87 -18.08
C LEU A 105 -7.01 37.00 -18.82
N MET A 106 -6.86 36.33 -19.97
CA MET A 106 -5.62 36.40 -20.77
C MET A 106 -5.43 37.76 -21.43
N VAL A 107 -6.49 38.40 -21.91
CA VAL A 107 -6.42 39.80 -22.38
C VAL A 107 -5.99 40.73 -21.24
N GLN A 108 -6.55 40.55 -20.05
CA GLN A 108 -6.15 41.32 -18.87
C GLN A 108 -4.67 41.09 -18.51
N LEU A 109 -4.20 39.83 -18.52
CA LEU A 109 -2.81 39.49 -18.25
C LEU A 109 -1.87 40.18 -19.24
N LEU A 110 -2.17 40.15 -20.54
CA LEU A 110 -1.32 40.76 -21.57
C LEU A 110 -1.25 42.29 -21.47
N HIS A 111 -2.27 42.94 -20.91
CA HIS A 111 -2.26 44.38 -20.66
C HIS A 111 -1.58 44.77 -19.33
N THR A 112 -1.78 43.96 -18.28
CA THR A 112 -1.34 44.29 -16.91
C THR A 112 -0.02 43.63 -16.53
N MET A 113 0.47 42.69 -17.34
CA MET A 113 1.66 41.86 -17.16
C MET A 113 1.65 40.95 -15.92
N LYS A 114 0.65 41.06 -15.04
CA LYS A 114 0.46 40.21 -13.87
C LYS A 114 -1.00 40.18 -13.43
N ILE A 115 -1.46 39.02 -12.98
CA ILE A 115 -2.77 38.85 -12.35
C ILE A 115 -2.54 38.42 -10.91
N ARG A 116 -3.24 39.06 -9.96
CA ARG A 116 -3.21 38.71 -8.54
C ARG A 116 -4.51 38.02 -8.12
N SER A 117 -4.45 37.29 -7.01
CA SER A 117 -5.61 36.73 -6.32
C SER A 117 -6.56 37.83 -5.85
N SER A 118 -7.81 37.47 -5.55
CA SER A 118 -8.84 38.42 -5.09
C SER A 118 -8.50 39.12 -3.77
N ASP A 119 -7.65 38.51 -2.95
CA ASP A 119 -7.11 39.08 -1.71
C ASP A 119 -5.80 39.88 -1.93
N ASN A 120 -5.34 40.02 -3.19
CA ASN A 120 -4.11 40.68 -3.64
C ASN A 120 -2.79 40.11 -3.08
N LYS A 121 -2.81 39.00 -2.34
CA LYS A 121 -1.62 38.45 -1.67
C LYS A 121 -0.72 37.65 -2.63
N THR A 122 -1.31 36.86 -3.53
CA THR A 122 -0.57 35.94 -4.41
C THR A 122 -0.65 36.40 -5.87
N THR A 123 0.46 36.27 -6.61
CA THR A 123 0.45 36.47 -8.07
C THR A 123 0.10 35.14 -8.74
N LEU A 124 -1.00 35.10 -9.50
CA LEU A 124 -1.53 33.89 -10.12
C LEU A 124 -0.97 33.66 -11.53
N LEU A 125 -0.78 34.74 -12.29
CA LEU A 125 -0.16 34.73 -13.61
C LEU A 125 0.80 35.89 -13.70
N LYS A 126 1.97 35.68 -14.31
CA LYS A 126 2.98 36.73 -14.47
C LYS A 126 3.69 36.57 -15.79
N VAL A 127 3.76 37.65 -16.57
CA VAL A 127 4.65 37.71 -17.73
C VAL A 127 6.09 37.87 -17.24
N ILE A 128 6.96 36.96 -17.65
CA ILE A 128 8.36 36.86 -17.24
C ILE A 128 9.29 37.05 -18.45
N LYS A 129 10.59 37.29 -18.19
CA LYS A 129 11.57 37.56 -19.25
C LYS A 129 11.97 36.27 -19.97
N ASN A 130 12.21 36.34 -21.28
CA ASN A 130 12.88 35.28 -22.02
C ASN A 130 14.41 35.31 -21.79
N PRO A 131 15.14 34.22 -22.09
CA PRO A 131 14.67 32.89 -22.52
C PRO A 131 14.11 32.05 -21.36
N ILE A 132 13.41 30.95 -21.64
CA ILE A 132 12.82 30.08 -20.60
C ILE A 132 13.90 29.42 -19.72
N ASP A 133 15.08 29.12 -20.26
CA ASP A 133 16.17 28.43 -19.56
C ASP A 133 16.60 29.12 -18.27
N ILE A 134 16.48 30.45 -18.16
CA ILE A 134 16.84 31.19 -16.94
C ILE A 134 15.89 30.93 -15.76
N HIS A 135 14.71 30.35 -16.03
CA HIS A 135 13.69 30.01 -15.04
C HIS A 135 13.57 28.51 -14.77
N LEU A 136 14.41 27.71 -15.44
CA LEU A 136 14.52 26.28 -15.23
C LEU A 136 15.68 26.00 -14.25
N PRO A 137 15.60 24.93 -13.42
CA PRO A 137 16.72 24.50 -12.60
C PRO A 137 17.98 24.20 -13.44
N PRO A 138 19.20 24.38 -12.89
CA PRO A 138 20.42 23.99 -13.59
C PRO A 138 20.47 22.47 -13.81
N ASN A 139 21.04 22.02 -14.93
CA ASN A 139 21.22 20.60 -15.29
C ASN A 139 19.93 19.76 -15.38
N VAL A 140 18.76 20.38 -15.54
CA VAL A 140 17.51 19.66 -15.79
C VAL A 140 17.47 19.07 -17.20
N LYS A 141 17.07 17.80 -17.28
CA LYS A 141 16.78 17.11 -18.54
C LYS A 141 15.44 17.60 -19.13
N LYS A 142 15.44 17.96 -20.41
CA LYS A 142 14.31 18.59 -21.11
C LYS A 142 13.84 17.72 -22.28
N TYR A 143 12.63 17.21 -22.18
CA TYR A 143 12.00 16.34 -23.17
C TYR A 143 10.95 17.10 -23.98
N GLY A 144 11.08 17.08 -25.30
CA GLY A 144 10.08 17.58 -26.23
C GLY A 144 9.15 16.46 -26.66
N CYS A 145 7.85 16.65 -26.50
CA CYS A 145 6.87 15.64 -26.93
C CYS A 145 6.39 15.96 -28.35
N SER A 146 6.72 15.09 -29.30
CA SER A 146 6.29 15.21 -30.69
C SER A 146 6.06 13.83 -31.30
N ARG A 147 5.13 13.71 -32.24
CA ARG A 147 4.94 12.50 -33.04
C ARG A 147 6.21 12.07 -33.80
N THR A 148 7.07 13.03 -34.12
CA THR A 148 8.34 12.82 -34.83
C THR A 148 9.51 12.47 -33.90
N GLY A 149 9.27 12.42 -32.59
CA GLY A 149 10.25 11.94 -31.61
C GLY A 149 10.40 10.43 -31.63
N GLU A 150 11.36 9.93 -30.86
CA GLU A 150 11.57 8.49 -30.66
C GLU A 150 10.34 7.86 -30.00
N LEU A 151 9.79 6.80 -30.60
CA LEU A 151 8.64 6.10 -30.04
C LEU A 151 9.08 5.35 -28.79
N ILE A 152 8.55 5.75 -27.65
CA ILE A 152 8.88 5.19 -26.34
C ILE A 152 7.65 4.49 -25.73
N ASP A 153 7.89 3.42 -24.97
CA ASP A 153 6.87 2.91 -24.06
C ASP A 153 6.74 3.90 -22.89
N PRO A 154 5.55 4.46 -22.62
CA PRO A 154 5.40 5.48 -21.59
C PRO A 154 5.67 4.98 -20.16
N TRP A 155 5.54 3.68 -19.90
CA TRP A 155 5.76 3.08 -18.59
C TRP A 155 7.25 2.90 -18.33
N ASP A 156 7.96 2.34 -19.31
CA ASP A 156 9.42 2.15 -19.23
C ASP A 156 10.13 3.51 -19.14
N PHE A 157 9.74 4.45 -20.02
CA PHE A 157 10.32 5.79 -20.03
C PHE A 157 10.16 6.51 -18.70
N VAL A 158 9.00 6.35 -18.03
CA VAL A 158 8.75 6.92 -16.71
C VAL A 158 9.65 6.33 -15.63
N THR A 159 9.94 5.02 -15.68
CA THR A 159 10.86 4.38 -14.72
C THR A 159 12.31 4.81 -14.91
N GLU A 160 12.66 5.23 -16.12
CA GLU A 160 14.00 5.71 -16.49
C GLU A 160 14.19 7.22 -16.24
N LEU A 161 13.13 7.96 -15.88
CA LEU A 161 13.24 9.38 -15.60
C LEU A 161 14.11 9.63 -14.35
N PRO A 162 14.96 10.67 -14.37
CA PRO A 162 15.74 11.05 -13.20
C PRO A 162 14.85 11.50 -12.03
N LYS A 163 15.36 11.33 -10.80
CA LYS A 163 14.67 11.77 -9.56
C LYS A 163 14.75 13.29 -9.35
N GLU A 164 15.61 13.98 -10.09
CA GLU A 164 15.66 15.44 -10.15
C GLU A 164 14.47 16.04 -10.94
N PRO A 165 14.20 17.36 -10.83
CA PRO A 165 13.19 18.01 -11.65
C PRO A 165 13.39 17.71 -13.14
N VAL A 166 12.31 17.38 -13.85
CA VAL A 166 12.32 17.15 -15.31
C VAL A 166 11.43 18.15 -16.02
N VAL A 167 11.79 18.51 -17.25
CA VAL A 167 11.03 19.47 -18.07
C VAL A 167 10.39 18.76 -19.25
N PHE A 168 9.07 18.90 -19.38
CA PHE A 168 8.30 18.46 -20.54
C PHE A 168 7.82 19.65 -21.37
N VAL A 169 8.11 19.63 -22.66
CA VAL A 169 7.71 20.68 -23.60
C VAL A 169 6.60 20.15 -24.51
N LEU A 170 5.43 20.79 -24.43
CA LEU A 170 4.20 20.37 -25.11
C LEU A 170 3.68 21.48 -26.02
N GLY A 171 3.17 21.12 -27.21
CA GLY A 171 2.73 22.10 -28.21
C GLY A 171 1.27 22.51 -28.02
N ALA A 172 1.04 23.76 -27.60
CA ALA A 172 -0.28 24.36 -27.41
C ALA A 172 -0.84 24.97 -28.72
N MET A 173 -0.76 24.24 -29.83
CA MET A 173 -1.07 24.72 -31.18
C MET A 173 -2.05 23.81 -31.94
N ALA A 174 -2.83 24.39 -32.87
CA ALA A 174 -3.87 23.65 -33.59
C ALA A 174 -3.32 22.70 -34.67
N HIS A 175 -2.22 23.09 -35.30
CA HIS A 175 -1.56 22.36 -36.39
C HIS A 175 -0.05 22.55 -36.24
N GLY A 176 0.73 21.53 -36.62
CA GLY A 176 2.18 21.50 -36.42
C GLY A 176 2.60 20.63 -35.23
N HIS A 177 3.90 20.57 -34.97
CA HIS A 177 4.50 19.85 -33.85
C HIS A 177 5.71 20.63 -33.36
N ILE A 178 6.16 20.33 -32.13
CA ILE A 178 7.39 20.93 -31.60
C ILE A 178 8.58 20.29 -32.28
N THR A 179 9.53 21.12 -32.69
CA THR A 179 10.82 20.67 -33.22
C THR A 179 11.97 21.31 -32.45
N LYS A 180 13.16 20.71 -32.52
CA LYS A 180 14.37 21.25 -31.88
C LYS A 180 14.78 22.60 -32.48
N GLU A 181 14.41 22.90 -33.74
CA GLU A 181 14.64 24.22 -34.33
C GLU A 181 13.77 25.31 -33.68
N MET A 182 12.53 24.96 -33.31
CA MET A 182 11.63 25.88 -32.60
C MET A 182 12.05 26.08 -31.13
N CYS A 183 12.52 25.00 -30.50
CA CYS A 183 12.86 24.93 -29.09
C CYS A 183 14.27 24.32 -28.92
N PRO A 184 15.34 25.10 -29.16
CA PRO A 184 16.72 24.58 -29.15
C PRO A 184 17.21 24.16 -27.75
N TYR A 185 16.43 24.49 -26.72
CA TYR A 185 16.70 24.08 -25.34
C TYR A 185 16.25 22.66 -25.03
N ILE A 186 15.60 21.96 -25.97
CA ILE A 186 15.16 20.57 -25.78
C ILE A 186 16.32 19.60 -26.01
N ASP A 187 16.60 18.75 -25.03
CA ASP A 187 17.68 17.76 -25.10
C ASP A 187 17.26 16.57 -25.98
N GLU A 188 16.01 16.12 -25.85
CA GLU A 188 15.53 14.87 -26.45
C GLU A 188 14.08 14.99 -26.93
N MET A 189 13.77 14.39 -28.07
CA MET A 189 12.41 14.39 -28.64
C MET A 189 11.82 13.00 -28.50
N VAL A 190 10.72 12.88 -27.78
CA VAL A 190 10.03 11.61 -27.52
C VAL A 190 8.62 11.62 -28.08
N SER A 191 8.15 10.45 -28.50
CA SER A 191 6.82 10.18 -29.03
C SER A 191 6.17 9.06 -28.23
N LEU A 192 4.93 9.27 -27.78
CA LEU A 192 4.17 8.27 -27.00
C LEU A 192 3.22 7.46 -27.89
N SER A 193 3.16 7.76 -29.18
CA SER A 193 2.29 7.08 -30.14
C SER A 193 2.73 7.33 -31.57
N GLU A 194 2.57 6.32 -32.43
CA GLU A 194 2.76 6.45 -33.87
C GLU A 194 1.74 7.38 -34.55
N TYR A 195 0.65 7.72 -33.87
CA TYR A 195 -0.42 8.58 -34.36
C TYR A 195 -0.36 10.00 -33.78
N PRO A 196 -0.82 11.04 -34.52
CA PRO A 196 -0.95 12.38 -33.98
C PRO A 196 -1.97 12.36 -32.83
N LEU A 197 -1.53 12.80 -31.66
CA LEU A 197 -2.37 12.85 -30.47
C LEU A 197 -3.27 14.08 -30.55
N HIS A 198 -4.59 13.88 -30.65
CA HIS A 198 -5.56 14.98 -30.66
C HIS A 198 -5.82 15.51 -29.24
N GLN A 199 -6.07 16.82 -29.14
CA GLN A 199 -6.30 17.67 -27.94
C GLN A 199 -7.36 17.24 -26.90
N ARG A 200 -7.94 16.05 -26.99
CA ARG A 200 -8.75 15.45 -25.90
C ARG A 200 -8.05 14.30 -25.17
N GLN A 201 -6.79 14.05 -25.47
CA GLN A 201 -6.00 13.02 -24.82
C GLN A 201 -5.18 13.57 -23.64
N MET A 202 -5.82 14.23 -22.66
CA MET A 202 -5.28 14.32 -21.28
C MET A 202 -5.28 12.92 -20.59
N ARG A 203 -5.16 11.82 -21.35
CA ARG A 203 -4.91 10.47 -20.81
C ARG A 203 -3.47 10.34 -20.32
N TYR A 204 -2.56 11.20 -20.77
CA TYR A 204 -1.17 11.23 -20.31
C TYR A 204 -1.01 11.74 -18.87
N LEU A 205 -2.05 12.37 -18.31
CA LEU A 205 -2.15 12.69 -16.88
C LEU A 205 -2.52 11.49 -16.00
N TRP A 206 -3.00 10.39 -16.59
CA TRP A 206 -3.10 9.10 -15.87
C TRP A 206 -1.72 8.45 -15.67
N MET A 207 -0.78 8.69 -16.57
CA MET A 207 0.56 8.08 -16.51
C MET A 207 1.43 8.73 -15.42
N ILE A 208 1.33 10.04 -15.22
CA ILE A 208 2.01 10.70 -14.10
C ILE A 208 1.27 10.44 -12.76
N SER A 209 -0.04 10.15 -12.77
CA SER A 209 -0.69 9.62 -11.57
C SER A 209 -0.30 8.17 -11.25
N ALA A 210 0.24 7.42 -12.21
CA ALA A 210 0.75 6.08 -11.97
C ALA A 210 2.15 6.07 -11.34
N LEU A 211 2.94 7.12 -11.55
CA LEU A 211 4.10 7.47 -10.69
C LEU A 211 3.73 7.70 -9.22
N ILE A 212 2.43 7.94 -8.92
CA ILE A 212 1.91 8.06 -7.55
C ILE A 212 1.10 6.80 -7.17
N MET A 213 0.87 5.84 -8.08
CA MET A 213 0.26 4.54 -7.72
C MET A 213 1.27 3.56 -7.16
N GLN A 214 2.57 3.77 -7.37
CA GLN A 214 3.60 3.06 -6.59
C GLN A 214 3.65 3.54 -5.13
N ALA A 215 2.94 4.61 -4.78
CA ALA A 215 2.64 4.91 -3.40
C ALA A 215 1.32 4.21 -2.99
N MET A 216 1.51 3.11 -2.25
CA MET A 216 0.65 2.64 -1.15
C MET A 216 -0.41 1.57 -1.47
N ALA A 217 0.05 0.33 -1.62
CA ALA A 217 -0.29 -0.68 -0.62
C ALA A 217 0.92 -0.78 0.31
N GLN A 218 0.85 -0.15 1.48
CA GLN A 218 1.91 -0.28 2.48
C GLN A 218 1.85 -1.70 3.06
N ASP A 219 2.96 -2.41 2.94
CA ASP A 219 3.13 -3.71 3.55
C ASP A 219 3.14 -3.54 5.07
N THR A 220 2.37 -4.40 5.71
CA THR A 220 2.09 -4.32 7.14
C THR A 220 1.88 -5.75 7.61
N SER A 221 2.03 -6.01 8.89
CA SER A 221 2.10 -7.39 9.40
C SER A 221 1.68 -7.41 10.86
N THR A 222 1.17 -8.54 11.31
CA THR A 222 0.89 -8.80 12.72
C THR A 222 1.72 -9.99 13.16
N THR A 223 2.44 -9.84 14.26
CA THR A 223 3.13 -10.95 14.89
C THR A 223 2.71 -11.09 16.35
N ILE A 224 2.54 -12.34 16.79
CA ILE A 224 2.11 -12.74 18.12
C ILE A 224 3.15 -13.70 18.67
N ILE A 225 3.51 -13.54 19.94
CA ILE A 225 4.43 -14.46 20.63
C ILE A 225 3.88 -14.83 22.00
N ALA A 226 3.95 -16.11 22.34
CA ALA A 226 3.53 -16.65 23.64
C ALA A 226 4.70 -17.36 24.33
N GLY A 227 4.86 -17.12 25.63
CA GLY A 227 5.89 -17.76 26.44
C GLY A 227 5.61 -19.25 26.72
N ALA A 228 6.63 -19.98 27.15
CA ALA A 228 6.59 -21.44 27.32
C ALA A 228 5.51 -21.97 28.27
N LYS A 229 5.21 -21.27 29.37
CA LYS A 229 4.18 -21.64 30.36
C LYS A 229 2.78 -21.18 29.94
N ALA A 230 2.69 -20.20 29.05
CA ALA A 230 1.45 -19.76 28.43
C ALA A 230 0.94 -20.76 27.39
N THR A 231 1.77 -21.70 26.93
CA THR A 231 1.43 -22.63 25.85
C THR A 231 1.22 -24.05 26.36
N LEU A 232 0.42 -24.83 25.63
CA LEU A 232 0.13 -26.23 25.96
C LEU A 232 1.35 -27.15 25.70
N SER A 233 2.18 -26.80 24.73
CA SER A 233 3.37 -27.58 24.37
C SER A 233 4.51 -27.46 25.39
N GLY A 234 4.47 -26.46 26.27
CA GLY A 234 5.57 -26.13 27.17
C GLY A 234 6.75 -25.45 26.47
N ALA A 235 6.57 -25.02 25.21
CA ALA A 235 7.56 -24.30 24.42
C ALA A 235 6.95 -23.00 23.88
N PRO A 236 7.72 -21.92 23.75
CA PRO A 236 7.27 -20.67 23.14
C PRO A 236 6.66 -20.88 21.76
N LEU A 237 5.66 -20.07 21.38
CA LEU A 237 5.08 -20.04 20.04
C LEU A 237 5.24 -18.64 19.44
N THR A 238 5.56 -18.54 18.15
CA THR A 238 5.58 -17.27 17.42
C THR A 238 4.79 -17.36 16.12
N THR A 239 4.18 -16.26 15.70
CA THR A 239 3.40 -16.17 14.46
C THR A 239 3.92 -15.10 13.52
N HIS A 240 3.37 -15.01 12.32
CA HIS A 240 3.53 -13.86 11.43
C HIS A 240 2.39 -13.89 10.39
N SER A 241 1.72 -12.75 10.17
CA SER A 241 0.92 -12.47 8.97
C SER A 241 1.72 -11.58 8.01
N ASN A 242 2.22 -12.15 6.91
CA ASN A 242 2.98 -11.40 5.92
C ASN A 242 2.02 -10.76 4.91
N ASP A 243 1.66 -9.48 5.13
CA ASP A 243 0.64 -8.82 4.32
C ASP A 243 1.25 -7.89 3.28
N CYS A 244 1.33 -8.40 2.05
CA CYS A 244 2.00 -7.80 0.92
C CYS A 244 1.41 -8.29 -0.40
N ALA A 245 1.05 -7.35 -1.28
CA ALA A 245 0.25 -7.64 -2.47
C ALA A 245 1.04 -8.30 -3.61
N ASP A 246 2.35 -8.07 -3.68
CA ASP A 246 3.24 -8.58 -4.72
C ASP A 246 4.41 -9.38 -4.16
N CYS A 247 4.36 -9.74 -2.89
CA CYS A 247 5.40 -10.54 -2.27
C CYS A 247 5.44 -11.96 -2.82
N ASP A 248 6.64 -12.48 -2.98
CA ASP A 248 6.82 -13.89 -3.31
C ASP A 248 6.13 -14.75 -2.22
N PHE A 249 5.24 -15.66 -2.64
CA PHE A 249 4.43 -16.48 -1.73
C PHE A 249 5.05 -17.85 -1.44
N ARG A 250 6.12 -18.21 -2.15
CA ARG A 250 6.71 -19.54 -2.09
C ARG A 250 7.39 -19.76 -0.74
N LEU A 251 7.09 -20.87 -0.10
CA LEU A 251 7.85 -21.38 1.04
C LEU A 251 8.98 -22.27 0.50
N VAL A 252 10.21 -22.03 0.93
CA VAL A 252 11.37 -22.80 0.44
C VAL A 252 12.21 -23.35 1.59
N LYS A 253 12.97 -24.41 1.30
CA LYS A 253 13.92 -25.00 2.24
C LYS A 253 15.34 -24.64 1.80
N VAL A 254 16.02 -23.83 2.60
CA VAL A 254 17.47 -23.62 2.45
C VAL A 254 18.17 -24.81 3.14
N PRO A 255 19.03 -25.55 2.42
CA PRO A 255 19.72 -26.69 2.99
C PRO A 255 20.85 -26.25 3.94
N LEU A 256 21.33 -27.18 4.76
CA LEU A 256 22.63 -27.02 5.42
C LEU A 256 23.71 -26.92 4.34
N MET A 257 24.63 -25.96 4.49
CA MET A 257 25.72 -25.73 3.54
C MET A 257 27.06 -25.77 4.25
N ASN A 258 28.07 -26.31 3.57
CA ASN A 258 29.47 -26.24 3.99
C ASN A 258 30.20 -25.29 3.06
N HIS A 259 31.11 -24.51 3.63
CA HIS A 259 31.86 -23.48 2.93
C HIS A 259 33.36 -23.69 3.11
N GLU A 260 34.12 -23.36 2.06
CA GLU A 260 35.57 -23.39 2.11
C GLU A 260 36.13 -22.41 3.14
N PRO A 261 37.33 -22.66 3.71
CA PRO A 261 37.99 -21.72 4.61
C PRO A 261 38.14 -20.32 3.98
N ASN A 262 37.85 -19.27 4.75
CA ASN A 262 37.85 -17.86 4.32
C ASN A 262 36.84 -17.49 3.22
N ALA A 263 35.79 -18.30 3.02
CA ALA A 263 34.68 -17.91 2.18
C ALA A 263 34.03 -16.59 2.67
N ILE A 264 33.39 -15.90 1.74
CA ILE A 264 32.60 -14.68 2.00
C ILE A 264 31.13 -14.96 1.68
N ARG A 265 30.22 -14.43 2.49
CA ARG A 265 28.78 -14.55 2.30
C ARG A 265 28.30 -13.30 1.53
N PRO A 266 27.70 -13.44 0.35
CA PRO A 266 27.06 -12.32 -0.33
C PRO A 266 25.88 -11.79 0.49
N VAL A 267 25.68 -10.48 0.44
CA VAL A 267 24.52 -9.78 0.98
C VAL A 267 23.77 -9.18 -0.20
N TYR A 268 22.48 -9.48 -0.29
CA TYR A 268 21.61 -9.01 -1.36
C TYR A 268 20.68 -7.92 -0.82
N ALA A 269 20.37 -6.92 -1.64
CA ALA A 269 19.29 -6.00 -1.31
C ALA A 269 17.97 -6.77 -1.21
N PRO A 270 17.13 -6.51 -0.19
CA PRO A 270 15.86 -7.18 -0.07
C PRO A 270 14.95 -6.75 -1.21
N THR A 271 14.34 -7.72 -1.89
CA THR A 271 13.17 -7.48 -2.74
C THR A 271 12.00 -8.26 -2.17
N ARG A 272 10.93 -7.53 -1.88
CA ARG A 272 9.64 -8.10 -1.51
C ARG A 272 9.00 -8.74 -2.74
N GLN A 273 9.07 -8.03 -3.86
CA GLN A 273 8.43 -8.38 -5.12
C GLN A 273 8.87 -9.75 -5.64
N TYR A 274 7.90 -10.54 -6.11
CA TYR A 274 8.16 -11.83 -6.73
C TYR A 274 9.04 -11.71 -8.00
N PRO A 275 10.10 -12.54 -8.11
CA PRO A 275 10.64 -13.46 -7.10
C PRO A 275 11.52 -12.72 -6.08
N ARG A 276 11.47 -13.15 -4.81
CA ARG A 276 12.23 -12.48 -3.73
C ARG A 276 13.75 -12.61 -3.85
N TYR A 277 14.21 -13.56 -4.65
CA TYR A 277 15.61 -13.84 -4.94
C TYR A 277 15.72 -14.64 -6.24
N VAL A 278 16.83 -14.45 -6.96
CA VAL A 278 17.20 -15.21 -8.16
C VAL A 278 18.68 -15.52 -8.07
N GLY A 279 19.03 -16.80 -8.04
CA GLY A 279 20.43 -17.25 -7.95
C GLY A 279 20.56 -18.58 -7.23
N THR A 280 21.80 -19.02 -7.02
CA THR A 280 22.12 -20.38 -6.53
C THR A 280 22.68 -20.42 -5.11
N ASP A 281 22.89 -19.27 -4.47
CA ASP A 281 23.44 -19.21 -3.10
C ASP A 281 22.46 -19.65 -2.00
N ARG A 282 21.22 -20.02 -2.35
CA ARG A 282 20.13 -20.35 -1.42
C ARG A 282 19.43 -21.65 -1.83
N ALA A 283 18.10 -21.69 -1.69
CA ALA A 283 17.28 -22.83 -2.10
C ALA A 283 17.25 -22.99 -3.64
N PRO A 284 17.22 -24.24 -4.16
CA PRO A 284 17.13 -24.50 -5.60
C PRO A 284 15.94 -23.84 -6.30
N GLU A 285 14.83 -23.59 -5.60
CA GLU A 285 13.63 -22.94 -6.12
C GLU A 285 13.86 -21.49 -6.58
N TYR A 286 15.00 -20.88 -6.25
CA TYR A 286 15.41 -19.56 -6.74
C TYR A 286 16.30 -19.58 -7.98
N ALA A 287 16.73 -20.75 -8.43
CA ALA A 287 17.54 -20.85 -9.62
C ALA A 287 16.74 -20.34 -10.84
N PRO A 288 17.34 -19.56 -11.76
CA PRO A 288 16.63 -19.01 -12.93
C PRO A 288 15.82 -20.05 -13.72
N GLU A 289 16.33 -21.27 -13.83
CA GLU A 289 15.68 -22.41 -14.51
C GLU A 289 14.39 -22.91 -13.81
N MET A 290 14.23 -22.61 -12.53
CA MET A 290 13.03 -22.96 -11.74
C MET A 290 11.97 -21.85 -11.77
N LEU A 291 12.28 -20.69 -12.35
CA LEU A 291 11.37 -19.55 -12.43
C LEU A 291 10.59 -19.53 -13.74
N ASP A 292 9.45 -18.86 -13.72
CA ASP A 292 8.58 -18.73 -14.90
C ASP A 292 9.18 -17.76 -15.93
N THR A 293 9.82 -18.31 -16.95
CA THR A 293 10.51 -17.56 -18.02
C THR A 293 9.58 -17.09 -19.15
N ARG A 294 8.27 -17.42 -19.10
CA ARG A 294 7.31 -17.03 -20.14
C ARG A 294 7.10 -15.51 -20.21
N PHE A 295 7.33 -14.80 -19.10
CA PHE A 295 7.02 -13.38 -18.96
C PHE A 295 8.25 -12.49 -18.80
N TYR A 296 9.34 -13.03 -18.24
CA TYR A 296 10.56 -12.26 -17.96
C TYR A 296 11.77 -13.18 -17.97
N ASN A 297 12.90 -12.68 -18.46
CA ASN A 297 14.16 -13.43 -18.44
C ASN A 297 14.89 -13.16 -17.13
N TRP A 298 14.70 -14.04 -16.15
CA TRP A 298 15.29 -13.90 -14.83
C TRP A 298 16.81 -14.03 -14.88
N THR A 299 17.50 -13.07 -14.27
CA THR A 299 18.96 -13.08 -14.12
C THR A 299 19.33 -13.06 -12.66
N ASN A 300 20.50 -13.59 -12.33
CA ASN A 300 20.98 -13.64 -10.95
C ASN A 300 21.04 -12.23 -10.35
N LEU A 301 20.60 -12.10 -9.11
CA LEU A 301 20.76 -10.86 -8.36
C LEU A 301 22.24 -10.59 -8.14
N ILE A 302 22.57 -9.29 -8.08
CA ILE A 302 23.92 -8.82 -7.79
C ILE A 302 24.00 -8.52 -6.28
N PRO A 303 25.00 -9.05 -5.55
CA PRO A 303 25.21 -8.70 -4.16
C PRO A 303 25.53 -7.20 -4.01
N ILE A 304 25.00 -6.59 -2.96
CA ILE A 304 25.31 -5.19 -2.57
C ILE A 304 26.52 -5.09 -1.65
N GLY A 305 26.95 -6.21 -1.09
CA GLY A 305 28.16 -6.31 -0.27
C GLY A 305 28.39 -7.73 0.23
N PHE A 306 29.32 -7.88 1.17
CA PHE A 306 29.75 -9.19 1.67
C PHE A 306 30.07 -9.12 3.16
N ILE A 307 29.86 -10.24 3.86
CA ILE A 307 30.33 -10.46 5.23
C ILE A 307 31.17 -11.74 5.30
N SER A 308 31.94 -11.92 6.37
CA SER A 308 32.67 -13.18 6.59
C SER A 308 31.71 -14.37 6.67
N GLN A 309 32.08 -15.47 6.02
CA GLN A 309 31.30 -16.71 6.05
C GLN A 309 31.78 -17.64 7.17
N VAL A 310 30.86 -18.44 7.70
CA VAL A 310 31.15 -19.53 8.65
C VAL A 310 31.37 -20.84 7.90
N ALA A 311 32.08 -21.79 8.51
CA ALA A 311 32.41 -23.07 7.85
C ALA A 311 31.17 -23.91 7.49
N THR A 312 30.13 -23.85 8.33
CA THR A 312 28.87 -24.57 8.11
C THR A 312 27.70 -23.69 8.53
N THR A 313 26.64 -23.66 7.72
CA THR A 313 25.36 -23.00 8.03
C THR A 313 24.25 -24.02 8.24
N TYR A 314 23.32 -23.74 9.14
CA TYR A 314 22.16 -24.60 9.38
C TYR A 314 21.13 -24.52 8.25
N GLY A 315 20.36 -25.60 8.08
CA GLY A 315 19.21 -25.61 7.17
C GLY A 315 17.96 -25.02 7.81
N TYR A 316 17.20 -24.22 7.06
CA TYR A 316 16.03 -23.49 7.58
C TYR A 316 14.92 -23.35 6.53
N LEU A 317 13.68 -23.14 7.00
CA LEU A 317 12.56 -22.73 6.15
C LEU A 317 12.55 -21.20 6.05
N GLU A 318 12.30 -20.68 4.85
CA GLU A 318 12.13 -19.24 4.64
C GLU A 318 10.92 -18.91 3.76
N GLY A 319 10.31 -17.77 4.08
CA GLY A 319 9.38 -17.03 3.23
C GLY A 319 10.05 -15.75 2.76
N VAL A 320 9.37 -14.60 2.89
CA VAL A 320 10.01 -13.28 2.70
C VAL A 320 11.19 -13.16 3.66
N TYR A 321 10.97 -13.52 4.91
CA TYR A 321 11.93 -13.54 6.01
C TYR A 321 12.34 -14.98 6.38
N GLY A 322 13.42 -15.12 7.14
CA GLY A 322 13.74 -16.40 7.79
C GLY A 322 12.64 -16.81 8.77
N ILE A 323 12.17 -18.06 8.71
CA ILE A 323 11.03 -18.53 9.53
C ILE A 323 11.49 -19.40 10.69
N MET A 324 12.12 -20.55 10.43
CA MET A 324 12.60 -21.44 11.48
C MET A 324 13.73 -22.34 10.98
N ASN A 325 14.78 -22.54 11.79
CA ASN A 325 15.89 -23.43 11.46
C ASN A 325 15.76 -24.84 12.06
N GLU A 326 16.64 -25.75 11.67
CA GLU A 326 16.62 -27.15 12.15
C GLU A 326 16.91 -27.33 13.64
N HIS A 327 17.30 -26.24 14.32
CA HIS A 327 17.45 -26.15 15.78
C HIS A 327 16.21 -25.55 16.47
N GLN A 328 15.13 -25.31 15.71
CA GLN A 328 13.84 -24.79 16.19
C GLN A 328 13.87 -23.36 16.70
N LEU A 329 14.93 -22.60 16.38
CA LEU A 329 14.91 -21.15 16.46
C LEU A 329 13.97 -20.63 15.38
N ALA A 330 12.96 -19.89 15.78
CA ALA A 330 11.89 -19.38 14.94
C ALA A 330 11.72 -17.87 15.09
N MET A 331 11.29 -17.22 14.01
CA MET A 331 11.11 -15.78 13.96
C MET A 331 9.80 -15.42 13.26
N GLY A 332 9.07 -14.46 13.81
CA GLY A 332 8.02 -13.70 13.13
C GLY A 332 8.46 -12.24 12.97
N GLU A 333 7.87 -11.52 12.03
CA GLU A 333 8.26 -10.14 11.71
C GLU A 333 7.09 -9.16 11.82
N SER A 334 7.41 -7.92 12.18
CA SER A 334 6.55 -6.76 11.94
C SER A 334 7.31 -5.49 11.56
N THR A 335 7.06 -4.99 10.35
CA THR A 335 7.63 -3.70 9.88
C THR A 335 7.10 -2.52 10.67
N CYS A 336 8.00 -1.74 11.27
CA CYS A 336 7.64 -0.66 12.19
C CYS A 336 8.13 0.71 11.70
N GLY A 337 7.43 1.76 12.11
CA GLY A 337 7.93 3.11 11.92
C GLY A 337 9.01 3.47 12.95
N ALA A 338 10.09 4.12 12.50
CA ALA A 338 11.13 4.67 13.37
C ALA A 338 11.47 6.14 13.04
N ARG A 339 12.19 6.83 13.95
CA ARG A 339 12.57 8.24 13.79
C ARG A 339 13.69 8.48 12.77
N PHE A 340 14.53 7.47 12.56
CA PHE A 340 15.67 7.51 11.64
C PHE A 340 15.44 6.56 10.48
N ALA A 341 15.89 6.97 9.30
CA ALA A 341 15.95 6.14 8.10
C ALA A 341 17.36 6.25 7.52
N ALA A 342 17.85 5.16 6.93
CA ALA A 342 19.15 5.12 6.28
C ALA A 342 19.01 4.55 4.88
N LEU A 343 19.97 4.93 4.02
CA LEU A 343 20.08 4.38 2.69
C LEU A 343 21.01 3.15 2.71
N PRO A 344 20.71 2.13 1.90
CA PRO A 344 21.64 1.02 1.71
C PRO A 344 22.88 1.47 0.92
N VAL A 345 23.95 0.68 1.02
CA VAL A 345 25.19 0.87 0.24
C VAL A 345 24.94 0.90 -1.28
N SER A 346 23.91 0.19 -1.77
CA SER A 346 23.52 0.18 -3.19
C SER A 346 22.95 1.50 -3.68
N ASP A 347 22.43 2.35 -2.78
CA ASP A 347 21.82 3.64 -3.09
C ASP A 347 22.61 4.81 -2.51
N GLY A 348 23.92 4.64 -2.34
CA GLY A 348 24.84 5.69 -1.89
C GLY A 348 24.86 5.92 -0.37
N GLY A 349 24.21 5.07 0.41
CA GLY A 349 24.30 5.05 1.87
C GLY A 349 25.46 4.22 2.39
N SER A 350 25.44 3.94 3.71
CA SER A 350 26.49 3.15 4.39
C SER A 350 25.96 1.87 5.04
N ALA A 351 24.65 1.69 5.11
CA ALA A 351 24.04 0.51 5.71
C ALA A 351 24.05 -0.69 4.75
N LEU A 352 24.49 -1.84 5.23
CA LEU A 352 24.59 -3.06 4.42
C LEU A 352 23.43 -4.03 4.66
N LEU A 353 22.85 -4.05 5.86
CA LEU A 353 21.92 -5.09 6.28
C LEU A 353 20.51 -4.54 6.52
N ASP A 354 19.51 -5.29 6.05
CA ASP A 354 18.11 -5.12 6.44
C ASP A 354 17.66 -6.31 7.30
N ILE A 355 16.43 -6.27 7.82
CA ILE A 355 15.92 -7.33 8.71
C ILE A 355 15.79 -8.69 8.01
N THR A 356 15.55 -8.69 6.70
CA THR A 356 15.42 -9.91 5.92
C THR A 356 16.76 -10.65 5.89
N GLU A 357 17.86 -9.97 5.59
CA GLU A 357 19.18 -10.60 5.64
C GLU A 357 19.62 -10.95 7.07
N LEU A 358 19.31 -10.10 8.06
CA LEU A 358 19.65 -10.40 9.46
C LEU A 358 18.96 -11.67 9.97
N SER A 359 17.66 -11.83 9.70
CA SER A 359 16.92 -13.03 10.09
C SER A 359 17.49 -14.30 9.44
N ARG A 360 17.86 -14.24 8.16
CA ARG A 360 18.53 -15.35 7.45
C ARG A 360 19.88 -15.69 8.07
N ILE A 361 20.73 -14.69 8.28
CA ILE A 361 22.07 -14.88 8.88
C ILE A 361 21.95 -15.46 10.29
N ALA A 362 20.97 -15.03 11.07
CA ALA A 362 20.72 -15.56 12.40
C ALA A 362 20.32 -17.04 12.35
N LEU A 363 19.37 -17.41 11.49
CA LEU A 363 18.94 -18.81 11.32
C LEU A 363 20.05 -19.71 10.76
N GLU A 364 20.93 -19.17 9.92
CA GLU A 364 22.10 -19.87 9.38
C GLU A 364 23.15 -20.21 10.46
N ARG A 365 23.26 -19.39 11.53
CA ARG A 365 24.45 -19.38 12.40
C ARG A 365 24.17 -19.61 13.88
N THR A 366 22.91 -19.58 14.32
CA THR A 366 22.56 -19.63 15.75
C THR A 366 21.47 -20.66 16.04
N THR A 367 21.36 -21.04 17.32
CA THR A 367 20.41 -22.07 17.77
C THR A 367 19.48 -21.60 18.88
N THR A 368 19.78 -20.45 19.50
CA THR A 368 18.98 -19.87 20.59
C THR A 368 18.54 -18.45 20.24
N ALA A 369 17.45 -18.00 20.87
CA ALA A 369 16.89 -16.67 20.67
C ALA A 369 17.88 -15.57 21.09
N ARG A 370 18.58 -15.76 22.22
CA ARG A 370 19.59 -14.79 22.69
C ARG A 370 20.77 -14.68 21.75
N ASP A 371 21.30 -15.81 21.27
CA ASP A 371 22.44 -15.79 20.33
C ASP A 371 22.04 -15.12 19.02
N ALA A 372 20.81 -15.37 18.55
CA ALA A 372 20.25 -14.72 17.37
C ALA A 372 20.17 -13.19 17.54
N ILE A 373 19.62 -12.71 18.67
CA ILE A 373 19.52 -11.29 18.99
C ILE A 373 20.90 -10.64 19.06
N ALA A 374 21.85 -11.27 19.76
CA ALA A 374 23.20 -10.76 19.91
C ALA A 374 23.92 -10.69 18.55
N LEU A 375 23.77 -11.71 17.70
CA LEU A 375 24.36 -11.74 16.37
C LEU A 375 23.75 -10.65 15.47
N MET A 376 22.43 -10.57 15.40
CA MET A 376 21.76 -9.56 14.58
C MET A 376 22.13 -8.15 15.03
N GLY A 377 22.04 -7.88 16.34
CA GLY A 377 22.40 -6.59 16.92
C GLY A 377 23.83 -6.16 16.61
N ASN A 378 24.80 -7.05 16.79
CA ASN A 378 26.22 -6.76 16.52
C ASN A 378 26.47 -6.52 15.02
N LEU A 379 25.84 -7.32 14.14
CA LEU A 379 25.94 -7.13 12.70
C LEU A 379 25.34 -5.80 12.26
N SER A 380 24.18 -5.41 12.80
CA SER A 380 23.54 -4.12 12.54
C SER A 380 24.37 -2.93 13.05
N GLU A 381 24.99 -3.05 14.23
CA GLU A 381 25.89 -2.01 14.77
C GLU A 381 27.15 -1.87 13.90
N THR A 382 27.70 -2.98 13.40
CA THR A 382 28.97 -3.04 12.66
C THR A 382 28.83 -2.65 11.18
N HIS A 383 27.75 -3.09 10.53
CA HIS A 383 27.56 -2.96 9.09
C HIS A 383 26.43 -1.99 8.71
N GLY A 384 25.79 -1.36 9.69
CA GLY A 384 24.65 -0.47 9.50
C GLY A 384 23.36 -1.20 9.16
N PHE A 385 22.25 -0.55 9.45
CA PHE A 385 20.90 -1.07 9.23
C PHE A 385 20.06 -0.11 8.39
N TYR A 386 19.25 -0.64 7.47
CA TYR A 386 18.23 0.12 6.73
C TYR A 386 16.92 -0.67 6.69
N GLY A 387 15.80 0.06 6.70
CA GLY A 387 14.48 -0.54 6.57
C GLY A 387 14.04 -0.68 5.12
N ILE A 388 13.08 -1.56 4.87
CA ILE A 388 12.75 -2.07 3.53
C ILE A 388 12.08 -1.06 2.59
N GLY A 389 11.56 0.06 3.12
CA GLY A 389 11.00 1.16 2.34
C GLY A 389 11.92 2.37 2.25
N TRP A 390 13.25 2.17 2.27
CA TRP A 390 14.24 3.26 2.16
C TRP A 390 14.05 4.19 0.96
N ASN A 391 13.44 3.67 -0.11
CA ASN A 391 13.18 4.38 -1.36
C ASN A 391 11.74 4.95 -1.45
N GLU A 392 10.92 4.79 -0.41
CA GLU A 392 9.55 5.30 -0.34
C GLU A 392 9.52 6.79 0.05
N ALA A 393 8.42 7.48 -0.28
CA ALA A 393 8.26 8.92 -0.02
C ALA A 393 8.36 9.28 1.48
N ASP A 394 7.96 8.36 2.36
CA ASP A 394 8.18 8.45 3.80
C ASP A 394 8.90 7.19 4.30
N ALA A 395 10.19 7.10 4.01
CA ALA A 395 11.05 5.99 4.43
C ALA A 395 11.03 5.74 5.95
N LYS A 396 10.66 6.74 6.77
CA LYS A 396 10.62 6.58 8.23
C LYS A 396 9.52 5.62 8.69
N LEU A 397 8.42 5.53 7.95
CA LEU A 397 7.29 4.67 8.27
C LEU A 397 7.65 3.17 8.25
N THR A 398 8.65 2.79 7.47
CA THR A 398 9.12 1.42 7.26
C THR A 398 10.63 1.30 7.49
N SER A 399 11.17 2.19 8.32
CA SER A 399 12.61 2.24 8.65
C SER A 399 12.99 1.38 9.84
N GLY A 400 12.04 1.05 10.72
CA GLY A 400 12.24 0.20 11.87
C GLY A 400 11.67 -1.19 11.66
N GLU A 401 12.16 -2.16 12.41
CA GLU A 401 11.73 -3.55 12.26
C GLU A 401 11.59 -4.20 13.64
N ALA A 402 10.62 -5.09 13.76
CA ALA A 402 10.38 -5.87 14.96
C ALA A 402 10.40 -7.37 14.63
N LEU A 403 11.12 -8.16 15.42
CA LEU A 403 11.06 -9.62 15.36
C LEU A 403 10.53 -10.20 16.66
N THR A 404 9.59 -11.13 16.55
CA THR A 404 9.27 -12.08 17.63
C THR A 404 10.15 -13.30 17.45
N ILE A 405 10.96 -13.63 18.44
CA ILE A 405 11.97 -14.67 18.34
C ILE A 405 11.68 -15.72 19.42
N ALA A 406 11.47 -16.95 18.98
CA ALA A 406 11.14 -18.08 19.85
C ALA A 406 12.14 -19.21 19.59
N ASP A 407 12.69 -19.79 20.66
CA ASP A 407 13.34 -21.09 20.60
C ASP A 407 12.56 -22.11 21.47
N ALA A 408 13.14 -23.27 21.73
CA ALA A 408 12.49 -24.31 22.55
C ALA A 408 12.24 -23.88 24.02
N SER A 409 12.79 -22.76 24.47
CA SER A 409 12.83 -22.33 25.88
C SER A 409 12.38 -20.89 26.11
N GLU A 410 12.79 -19.94 25.25
CA GLU A 410 12.57 -18.51 25.46
C GLU A 410 11.80 -17.83 24.33
N ALA A 411 11.03 -16.81 24.71
CA ALA A 411 10.30 -15.92 23.83
C ALA A 411 10.85 -14.50 23.99
N TRP A 412 11.12 -13.81 22.88
CA TRP A 412 11.70 -12.47 22.84
C TRP A 412 11.02 -11.60 21.80
N ILE A 413 10.96 -10.29 22.06
CA ILE A 413 10.70 -9.26 21.04
C ILE A 413 11.99 -8.47 20.85
N PHE A 414 12.40 -8.27 19.60
CA PHE A 414 13.58 -7.50 19.19
C PHE A 414 13.17 -6.36 18.28
N HIS A 415 13.47 -5.11 18.65
CA HIS A 415 13.30 -3.93 17.82
C HIS A 415 14.64 -3.43 17.32
N VAL A 416 14.71 -3.04 16.05
CA VAL A 416 15.90 -2.46 15.43
C VAL A 416 15.50 -1.30 14.51
N LEU A 417 16.36 -0.29 14.45
CA LEU A 417 16.25 0.85 13.54
C LEU A 417 17.65 1.35 13.18
N PRO A 418 17.79 2.16 12.10
CA PRO A 418 19.04 2.83 11.81
C PRO A 418 19.41 3.81 12.92
N ASP A 419 20.70 4.07 13.10
CA ASP A 419 21.12 5.22 13.89
C ASP A 419 21.05 6.52 13.08
N ASP A 420 21.31 7.65 13.72
CA ASP A 420 21.33 8.98 13.09
C ASP A 420 22.51 9.20 12.12
N THR A 421 23.49 8.29 12.07
CA THR A 421 24.60 8.37 11.09
C THR A 421 24.29 7.61 9.80
N GLY A 422 23.39 6.63 9.86
CA GLY A 422 23.08 5.72 8.75
C GLY A 422 24.16 4.67 8.48
N SER A 423 25.16 4.57 9.37
CA SER A 423 26.26 3.59 9.29
C SER A 423 26.23 2.58 10.44
N SER A 424 25.31 2.73 11.40
CA SER A 424 25.11 1.82 12.51
C SER A 424 23.61 1.60 12.74
N ALA A 425 23.25 0.97 13.84
CA ALA A 425 21.88 0.71 14.23
C ALA A 425 21.66 0.98 15.72
N VAL A 426 20.42 1.25 16.09
CA VAL A 426 19.95 1.22 17.47
C VAL A 426 18.98 0.07 17.62
N TRP A 427 19.12 -0.73 18.67
CA TRP A 427 18.25 -1.88 18.89
C TRP A 427 18.02 -2.17 20.37
N ALA A 428 16.89 -2.81 20.67
CA ALA A 428 16.55 -3.30 22.00
C ALA A 428 15.72 -4.58 21.89
N ALA A 429 15.89 -5.49 22.84
CA ALA A 429 15.10 -6.71 22.96
C ALA A 429 14.59 -6.89 24.39
N GLN A 430 13.38 -7.43 24.52
CA GLN A 430 12.74 -7.73 25.79
C GLN A 430 12.23 -9.17 25.81
N ARG A 431 12.56 -9.91 26.86
CA ARG A 431 12.05 -11.27 27.12
C ARG A 431 10.56 -11.21 27.42
N VAL A 432 9.79 -12.05 26.77
CA VAL A 432 8.37 -12.23 27.08
C VAL A 432 8.28 -13.16 28.29
N PRO A 433 7.56 -12.77 29.36
CA PRO A 433 7.38 -13.64 30.52
C PRO A 433 6.82 -15.01 30.10
N ASP A 434 7.33 -16.08 30.72
CA ASP A 434 6.99 -17.45 30.30
C ASP A 434 5.47 -17.71 30.29
N ASP A 435 4.69 -17.08 31.16
CA ASP A 435 3.25 -17.28 31.30
C ASP A 435 2.40 -16.19 30.61
N SER A 436 3.00 -15.43 29.68
CA SER A 436 2.36 -14.31 29.00
C SER A 436 2.38 -14.41 27.48
N ILE A 437 1.54 -13.59 26.83
CA ILE A 437 1.48 -13.36 25.38
C ILE A 437 1.77 -11.89 25.09
N ALA A 438 2.53 -11.61 24.02
CA ALA A 438 2.85 -10.27 23.52
C ALA A 438 2.58 -10.18 22.02
N VAL A 439 2.42 -8.95 21.51
CA VAL A 439 1.98 -8.68 20.13
C VAL A 439 2.73 -7.48 19.59
N VAL A 440 3.12 -7.55 18.32
CA VAL A 440 3.61 -6.39 17.57
C VAL A 440 2.78 -6.22 16.30
N ALA A 441 2.33 -5.00 16.05
CA ALA A 441 1.42 -4.67 14.95
C ALA A 441 1.87 -3.38 14.25
N ASN A 442 3.04 -3.40 13.62
CA ASN A 442 3.65 -2.27 12.91
C ASN A 442 4.00 -1.03 13.76
N GLU A 443 4.10 -1.19 15.08
CA GLU A 443 4.60 -0.18 16.01
C GLU A 443 5.49 -0.84 17.06
N PHE A 444 6.54 -0.15 17.51
CA PHE A 444 7.35 -0.62 18.62
C PHE A 444 6.53 -0.68 19.92
N VAL A 445 6.73 -1.76 20.69
CA VAL A 445 6.04 -2.03 21.96
C VAL A 445 6.96 -2.11 23.19
N ILE A 446 8.29 -2.10 23.01
CA ILE A 446 9.25 -2.14 24.12
C ILE A 446 9.27 -0.74 24.73
N ARG A 447 8.81 -0.65 25.98
CA ARG A 447 8.68 0.62 26.70
C ARG A 447 9.92 0.87 27.55
N LYS A 448 9.77 0.72 28.86
CA LYS A 448 10.82 0.99 29.84
C LYS A 448 11.90 -0.09 29.78
N ILE A 449 13.15 0.33 29.65
CA ILE A 449 14.32 -0.56 29.69
C ILE A 449 15.03 -0.39 31.03
N ASP A 450 15.21 -1.48 31.76
CA ASP A 450 16.14 -1.52 32.89
C ASP A 450 17.51 -2.01 32.42
N PHE A 451 18.46 -1.08 32.32
CA PHE A 451 19.82 -1.36 31.85
C PHE A 451 20.62 -2.31 32.76
N LYS A 452 20.14 -2.59 33.97
CA LYS A 452 20.77 -3.55 34.90
C LYS A 452 20.20 -4.96 34.78
N ASP A 453 19.02 -5.10 34.19
CA ASP A 453 18.36 -6.39 34.00
C ASP A 453 18.80 -7.01 32.67
N THR A 454 19.97 -7.66 32.70
CA THR A 454 20.50 -8.41 31.55
C THR A 454 19.81 -9.75 31.33
N GLU A 455 18.92 -10.16 32.24
CA GLU A 455 18.15 -11.40 32.08
C GLU A 455 16.98 -11.17 31.12
N ASN A 456 16.28 -10.04 31.26
CA ASN A 456 15.09 -9.72 30.48
C ASN A 456 15.32 -8.65 29.39
N PHE A 457 16.44 -7.94 29.39
CA PHE A 457 16.75 -6.94 28.36
C PHE A 457 18.11 -7.17 27.69
N MET A 458 18.15 -6.91 26.39
CA MET A 458 19.37 -6.79 25.58
C MET A 458 19.25 -5.51 24.74
N PHE A 459 20.32 -4.77 24.51
CA PHE A 459 20.23 -3.50 23.79
C PHE A 459 21.57 -3.08 23.18
N SER A 460 21.52 -2.20 22.19
CA SER A 460 22.70 -1.66 21.52
C SER A 460 23.52 -0.78 22.44
N SER A 461 24.84 -0.85 22.28
CA SER A 461 25.80 -0.12 23.11
C SER A 461 25.72 1.39 22.94
N ASN A 462 25.30 1.84 21.76
CA ASN A 462 25.15 3.25 21.39
C ASN A 462 23.80 3.86 21.78
N MET A 463 22.81 3.07 22.24
CA MET A 463 21.41 3.49 22.37
C MET A 463 21.21 4.78 23.19
N GLN A 464 21.80 4.86 24.39
CA GLN A 464 21.70 6.04 25.25
C GLN A 464 22.37 7.25 24.60
N THR A 465 23.58 7.07 24.05
CA THR A 465 24.34 8.17 23.43
C THR A 465 23.65 8.75 22.19
N VAL A 466 23.00 7.91 21.38
CA VAL A 466 22.21 8.34 20.22
C VAL A 466 20.98 9.12 20.68
N ALA A 467 20.28 8.66 21.72
CA ALA A 467 19.13 9.36 22.28
C ALA A 467 19.51 10.74 22.85
N GLU A 468 20.60 10.82 23.62
CA GLU A 468 21.08 12.07 24.24
C GLU A 468 21.53 13.09 23.20
N ARG A 469 22.36 12.69 22.22
CA ARG A 469 22.89 13.63 21.21
C ARG A 469 21.83 14.19 20.28
N ASN A 470 20.72 13.46 20.10
CA ASN A 470 19.56 13.92 19.33
C ASN A 470 18.51 14.65 20.18
N GLY A 471 18.75 14.80 21.49
CA GLY A 471 17.84 15.46 22.41
C GLY A 471 16.52 14.71 22.62
N PHE A 472 16.50 13.40 22.39
CA PHE A 472 15.32 12.55 22.60
C PHE A 472 15.18 12.11 24.06
N TRP A 473 16.28 12.08 24.80
CA TRP A 473 16.34 11.71 26.21
C TRP A 473 17.47 12.49 26.90
N ASP A 474 17.27 12.91 28.14
CA ASP A 474 18.22 13.77 28.88
C ASP A 474 18.76 13.12 30.16
N GLY A 475 18.51 11.82 30.36
CA GLY A 475 18.92 11.11 31.57
C GLY A 475 18.04 11.34 32.80
N SER A 476 17.10 12.29 32.76
CA SER A 476 16.32 12.69 33.94
C SER A 476 15.13 11.77 34.23
N THR A 477 14.62 11.08 33.21
CA THR A 477 13.50 10.13 33.31
C THR A 477 13.95 8.70 33.02
N PRO A 478 13.22 7.67 33.48
CA PRO A 478 13.43 6.31 33.00
C PRO A 478 13.42 6.25 31.46
N PHE A 479 14.31 5.45 30.89
CA PHE A 479 14.43 5.32 29.44
C PHE A 479 13.27 4.52 28.86
N ASP A 480 12.53 5.10 27.92
CA ASP A 480 11.43 4.45 27.19
C ASP A 480 11.79 4.36 25.70
N PHE A 481 12.06 3.15 25.21
CA PHE A 481 12.57 2.93 23.85
C PHE A 481 11.58 3.40 22.78
N THR A 482 10.32 2.99 22.89
CA THR A 482 9.28 3.37 21.93
C THR A 482 9.07 4.87 21.92
N ALA A 483 8.96 5.52 23.08
CA ALA A 483 8.81 6.99 23.14
C ALA A 483 10.01 7.74 22.53
N THR A 484 11.20 7.14 22.63
CA THR A 484 12.46 7.74 22.16
C THR A 484 12.65 7.58 20.65
N PHE A 485 12.33 6.42 20.08
CA PHE A 485 12.75 6.05 18.72
C PHE A 485 11.63 5.68 17.74
N ALA A 486 10.39 5.47 18.21
CA ALA A 486 9.29 5.13 17.30
C ALA A 486 8.86 6.32 16.44
N TYR A 487 8.29 6.01 15.28
CA TYR A 487 7.68 6.99 14.36
C TYR A 487 6.55 7.79 15.00
N THR A 488 6.39 9.05 14.65
CA THR A 488 5.51 9.99 15.38
C THR A 488 4.14 10.23 14.77
N GLU A 489 3.84 9.65 13.61
CA GLU A 489 2.60 9.92 12.87
C GLU A 489 1.73 8.66 12.65
N SER A 490 1.86 7.67 13.53
CA SER A 490 1.05 6.44 13.45
C SER A 490 -0.44 6.67 13.76
N SER A 491 -1.29 5.67 13.48
CA SER A 491 -2.69 5.69 13.95
C SER A 491 -3.21 4.35 14.47
N MET A 492 -4.16 4.48 15.38
CA MET A 492 -4.72 3.38 16.17
C MET A 492 -5.45 2.33 15.33
N ASP A 493 -6.17 2.78 14.30
CA ASP A 493 -6.90 1.92 13.34
C ASP A 493 -5.99 1.05 12.47
N ILE A 494 -4.72 1.41 12.35
CA ILE A 494 -3.73 0.61 11.61
C ILE A 494 -2.99 -0.32 12.56
N SER A 495 -2.67 0.11 13.79
CA SER A 495 -1.78 -0.63 14.69
C SER A 495 -2.43 -1.04 16.02
N THR A 496 -2.53 -0.10 16.98
CA THR A 496 -2.81 -0.42 18.39
C THR A 496 -4.13 -1.15 18.62
N ARG A 497 -5.11 -1.04 17.71
CA ARG A 497 -6.36 -1.79 17.78
C ARG A 497 -6.18 -3.29 17.57
N ARG A 498 -5.22 -3.72 16.73
CA ARG A 498 -4.88 -5.15 16.56
C ARG A 498 -4.27 -5.71 17.84
N VAL A 499 -3.39 -4.94 18.50
CA VAL A 499 -2.81 -5.30 19.80
C VAL A 499 -3.91 -5.47 20.85
N TRP A 500 -4.81 -4.48 20.95
CA TRP A 500 -5.98 -4.55 21.82
C TRP A 500 -6.81 -5.81 21.57
N ARG A 501 -7.08 -6.10 20.29
CA ARG A 501 -7.92 -7.23 19.91
C ARG A 501 -7.31 -8.55 20.33
N ILE A 502 -6.03 -8.79 20.04
CA ILE A 502 -5.36 -10.02 20.47
C ILE A 502 -5.33 -10.15 21.99
N PHE A 503 -5.06 -9.08 22.73
CA PHE A 503 -5.13 -9.13 24.20
C PHE A 503 -6.54 -9.44 24.71
N SER A 504 -7.59 -8.88 24.08
CA SER A 504 -8.99 -9.18 24.43
C SER A 504 -9.39 -10.61 24.10
N LEU A 505 -8.82 -11.22 23.05
CA LEU A 505 -9.05 -12.62 22.69
C LEU A 505 -8.31 -13.57 23.64
N ALA A 506 -7.08 -13.22 24.04
CA ALA A 506 -6.28 -14.00 24.98
C ALA A 506 -6.86 -14.01 26.40
N ASP A 507 -7.37 -12.86 26.85
CA ASP A 507 -8.07 -12.71 28.12
C ASP A 507 -9.34 -11.86 27.94
N PRO A 508 -10.52 -12.49 27.75
CA PRO A 508 -11.79 -11.79 27.63
C PRO A 508 -12.21 -11.02 28.88
N THR A 509 -11.58 -11.27 30.03
CA THR A 509 -11.84 -10.54 31.28
C THR A 509 -10.99 -9.28 31.41
N LEU A 510 -9.97 -9.12 30.56
CA LEU A 510 -9.11 -7.96 30.53
C LEU A 510 -9.90 -6.72 30.11
N THR A 511 -9.97 -5.73 30.99
CA THR A 511 -10.55 -4.43 30.67
C THR A 511 -9.46 -3.51 30.11
N LEU A 512 -9.27 -3.56 28.80
CA LEU A 512 -8.36 -2.69 28.05
C LEU A 512 -9.18 -1.77 27.13
N ASP A 513 -8.92 -0.46 27.16
CA ASP A 513 -9.64 0.50 26.30
C ASP A 513 -9.12 0.38 24.87
N PRO A 514 -9.97 0.12 23.85
CA PRO A 514 -9.54 0.14 22.45
C PRO A 514 -9.09 1.53 21.96
N PHE A 515 -9.42 2.60 22.69
CA PHE A 515 -9.07 3.97 22.37
C PHE A 515 -7.88 4.50 23.17
N THR A 516 -6.68 4.12 22.76
CA THR A 516 -5.41 4.58 23.35
C THR A 516 -4.71 5.69 22.54
N ASN A 517 -3.55 6.17 22.99
CA ASN A 517 -2.69 7.05 22.21
C ASN A 517 -1.96 6.30 21.07
N ILE A 518 -1.25 7.06 20.23
CA ILE A 518 -0.55 6.55 19.02
C ILE A 518 0.58 5.55 19.29
N TYR A 519 0.88 5.24 20.56
CA TYR A 519 1.91 4.29 20.95
C TYR A 519 1.42 3.24 21.95
N ALA A 520 0.11 3.22 22.22
CA ALA A 520 -0.47 2.38 23.25
C ALA A 520 0.28 2.47 24.59
N SER A 521 0.70 3.66 25.03
CA SER A 521 1.63 3.78 26.17
C SER A 521 1.03 3.35 27.52
N ASP A 522 -0.27 3.13 27.57
CA ASP A 522 -1.04 2.59 28.69
C ASP A 522 -1.27 1.07 28.60
N TYR A 523 -0.95 0.45 27.47
CA TYR A 523 -1.03 -1.01 27.32
C TYR A 523 0.17 -1.68 27.98
N PRO A 524 -0.01 -2.87 28.57
CA PRO A 524 1.11 -3.67 29.04
C PRO A 524 1.90 -4.24 27.85
N PHE A 525 3.19 -4.50 28.05
CA PHE A 525 4.04 -5.19 27.06
C PHE A 525 3.50 -6.58 26.70
N SER A 526 2.96 -7.28 27.70
CA SER A 526 2.39 -8.62 27.55
C SER A 526 1.23 -8.81 28.54
N VAL A 527 0.32 -9.73 28.23
CA VAL A 527 -0.80 -10.11 29.12
C VAL A 527 -0.74 -11.60 29.43
N LYS A 528 -1.29 -12.00 30.57
CA LYS A 528 -1.46 -13.41 30.89
C LYS A 528 -2.74 -13.92 30.22
N PRO A 529 -2.68 -14.92 29.33
CA PRO A 529 -3.89 -15.45 28.73
C PRO A 529 -4.74 -16.18 29.78
N SER A 530 -6.06 -16.16 29.58
CA SER A 530 -7.06 -16.80 30.47
C SER A 530 -6.97 -18.34 30.45
N MET A 531 -6.38 -18.91 29.40
CA MET A 531 -6.10 -20.33 29.24
C MET A 531 -4.76 -20.54 28.53
N GLN A 532 -4.21 -21.75 28.63
CA GLN A 532 -3.03 -22.10 27.85
C GLN A 532 -3.36 -22.12 26.35
N LEU A 533 -2.42 -21.63 25.56
CA LEU A 533 -2.55 -21.44 24.12
C LEU A 533 -1.90 -22.60 23.37
N ASP A 534 -2.48 -22.99 22.24
CA ASP A 534 -1.84 -23.89 21.29
C ASP A 534 -1.79 -23.25 19.90
N ALA A 535 -1.21 -23.96 18.93
CA ALA A 535 -1.12 -23.45 17.57
C ALA A 535 -2.50 -23.17 16.96
N SER A 536 -3.51 -23.97 17.29
CA SER A 536 -4.88 -23.76 16.79
C SER A 536 -5.50 -22.46 17.30
N THR A 537 -5.24 -22.11 18.56
CA THR A 537 -5.69 -20.86 19.17
C THR A 537 -5.07 -19.65 18.47
N LEU A 538 -3.76 -19.70 18.19
CA LEU A 538 -3.08 -18.62 17.48
C LEU A 538 -3.48 -18.54 16.00
N ILE A 539 -3.82 -19.66 15.35
CA ILE A 539 -4.41 -19.67 14.01
C ILE A 539 -5.75 -18.93 13.99
N GLU A 540 -6.62 -19.16 14.98
CA GLU A 540 -7.90 -18.43 15.08
C GLU A 540 -7.67 -16.93 15.30
N PHE A 541 -6.68 -16.55 16.10
CA PHE A 541 -6.32 -15.13 16.26
C PHE A 541 -5.87 -14.49 14.94
N LEU A 542 -5.13 -15.22 14.11
CA LEU A 542 -4.71 -14.76 12.78
C LEU A 542 -5.86 -14.65 11.78
N ARG A 543 -7.06 -15.19 12.08
CA ARG A 543 -8.26 -15.14 11.23
C ARG A 543 -9.20 -13.96 11.56
N ASP A 544 -8.94 -13.23 12.64
CA ASP A 544 -9.88 -12.28 13.22
C ASP A 544 -9.95 -10.93 12.46
N HIS A 545 -11.18 -10.42 12.33
CA HIS A 545 -11.57 -9.11 11.79
C HIS A 545 -12.40 -8.29 12.79
N TYR A 546 -12.08 -8.44 14.07
CA TYR A 546 -12.75 -7.80 15.21
C TYR A 546 -14.18 -8.30 15.47
N GLU A 547 -14.49 -9.56 15.15
CA GLU A 547 -15.82 -10.14 15.26
C GLU A 547 -16.42 -9.96 16.66
N GLY A 548 -17.69 -9.53 16.71
CA GLY A 548 -18.41 -9.32 17.98
C GLY A 548 -18.04 -8.04 18.73
N THR A 549 -17.25 -7.15 18.14
CA THR A 549 -16.90 -5.83 18.71
C THR A 549 -17.54 -4.69 17.91
N PRO A 550 -17.50 -3.44 18.40
CA PRO A 550 -17.90 -2.28 17.61
C PRO A 550 -17.09 -2.05 16.32
N PHE A 551 -15.97 -2.76 16.13
CA PHE A 551 -15.05 -2.65 15.00
C PHE A 551 -15.17 -3.81 14.01
N ASP A 552 -16.12 -4.70 14.23
CA ASP A 552 -16.37 -5.89 13.41
C ASP A 552 -16.54 -5.53 11.93
N LEU A 553 -15.56 -5.95 11.12
CA LEU A 553 -15.55 -5.65 9.68
C LEU A 553 -16.58 -6.45 8.89
N THR A 554 -17.16 -7.50 9.46
CA THR A 554 -18.22 -8.29 8.80
C THR A 554 -19.59 -7.60 8.89
N GLN A 555 -19.68 -6.48 9.62
CA GLN A 555 -20.92 -5.78 9.91
C GLN A 555 -21.02 -4.40 9.25
N GLY A 556 -22.25 -3.92 9.14
CA GLY A 556 -22.56 -2.57 8.71
C GLY A 556 -22.45 -2.33 7.20
N PRO A 557 -22.69 -1.08 6.75
CA PRO A 557 -22.79 -0.77 5.32
C PRO A 557 -21.50 -1.03 4.53
N ALA A 558 -20.33 -0.87 5.17
CA ALA A 558 -19.03 -1.09 4.53
C ALA A 558 -18.79 -2.56 4.16
N ALA A 559 -19.43 -3.49 4.88
CA ALA A 559 -19.34 -4.93 4.59
C ALA A 559 -20.32 -5.40 3.50
N GLY A 560 -21.12 -4.47 2.95
CA GLY A 560 -22.16 -4.80 1.98
C GLY A 560 -23.27 -5.70 2.57
N PRO A 561 -24.16 -6.23 1.70
CA PRO A 561 -25.33 -6.99 2.15
C PRO A 561 -24.97 -8.37 2.72
N TYR A 562 -23.77 -8.86 2.41
CA TYR A 562 -23.33 -10.22 2.74
C TYR A 562 -22.12 -10.27 3.66
N GLY A 563 -21.68 -9.15 4.25
CA GLY A 563 -20.73 -9.14 5.36
C GLY A 563 -19.27 -9.36 4.99
N ASP A 564 -18.84 -8.88 3.82
CA ASP A 564 -17.44 -8.94 3.37
C ASP A 564 -16.53 -8.11 4.31
N PRO A 565 -15.53 -8.70 4.98
CA PRO A 565 -14.61 -7.97 5.85
C PRO A 565 -13.56 -7.16 5.09
N ASP A 566 -13.35 -7.42 3.79
CA ASP A 566 -12.24 -6.83 3.06
C ASP A 566 -12.42 -5.31 2.85
N ARG A 567 -11.33 -4.56 3.02
CA ARG A 567 -11.27 -3.11 2.79
C ARG A 567 -10.14 -2.79 1.84
N TYR A 568 -10.49 -2.40 0.61
CA TYR A 568 -9.52 -2.01 -0.41
C TYR A 568 -9.05 -0.57 -0.20
N THR A 569 -7.85 -0.26 -0.69
CA THR A 569 -7.31 1.10 -0.68
C THR A 569 -8.25 2.02 -1.48
N ILE A 570 -8.55 3.19 -0.93
CA ILE A 570 -9.48 4.16 -1.53
C ILE A 570 -8.84 4.96 -2.69
N GLY A 571 -7.60 4.64 -3.05
CA GLY A 571 -6.79 5.41 -4.00
C GLY A 571 -6.56 6.87 -3.56
N ASN A 572 -5.76 7.60 -4.34
CA ASN A 572 -5.27 8.93 -3.96
C ASN A 572 -6.29 10.08 -4.15
N GLN A 573 -7.59 9.79 -4.28
CA GLN A 573 -8.62 10.81 -4.61
C GLN A 573 -9.39 11.35 -3.39
N HIS A 574 -9.10 10.86 -2.19
CA HIS A 574 -9.88 11.19 -0.99
C HIS A 574 -8.98 11.66 0.15
N ASN A 575 -9.36 12.79 0.77
CA ASN A 575 -8.69 13.32 1.96
C ASN A 575 -9.52 13.01 3.21
N GLY A 576 -8.93 12.26 4.15
CA GLY A 576 -9.52 11.96 5.46
C GLY A 576 -10.41 10.71 5.48
N GLY A 577 -10.58 10.15 6.68
CA GLY A 577 -11.25 8.87 6.92
C GLY A 577 -10.31 7.67 6.77
N ARG A 578 -10.53 6.62 7.56
CA ARG A 578 -9.78 5.36 7.52
C ARG A 578 -10.72 4.19 7.84
N PHE A 579 -10.43 3.02 7.26
CA PHE A 579 -11.05 1.77 7.70
C PHE A 579 -10.14 1.09 8.72
N GLU A 580 -10.73 0.30 9.60
CA GLU A 580 -9.94 -0.54 10.49
C GLU A 580 -9.12 -1.54 9.70
N ARG A 581 -7.85 -1.70 10.10
CA ARG A 581 -7.00 -2.77 9.61
C ARG A 581 -7.21 -4.00 10.49
N ALA A 582 -7.83 -5.04 9.92
CA ALA A 582 -7.94 -6.35 10.55
C ALA A 582 -6.58 -7.07 10.65
N ILE A 583 -6.57 -8.17 11.40
CA ILE A 583 -5.41 -9.05 11.53
C ILE A 583 -5.29 -9.89 10.25
N SER A 584 -6.37 -10.58 9.87
CA SER A 584 -6.46 -11.22 8.55
C SER A 584 -6.91 -10.22 7.51
N ILE A 585 -6.21 -10.13 6.38
CA ILE A 585 -6.59 -9.25 5.26
C ILE A 585 -6.34 -9.92 3.91
N GLN A 586 -7.11 -9.54 2.89
CA GLN A 586 -7.04 -10.08 1.52
C GLN A 586 -5.66 -10.02 0.85
N ARG A 587 -4.81 -9.07 1.26
CA ARG A 587 -3.45 -8.93 0.72
C ARG A 587 -2.40 -9.77 1.46
N SER A 588 -2.81 -10.65 2.37
CA SER A 588 -1.89 -11.58 3.03
C SER A 588 -1.26 -12.52 1.99
N THR A 589 0.05 -12.54 1.93
CA THR A 589 0.80 -13.47 1.07
C THR A 589 0.79 -14.87 1.69
N TYR A 590 1.04 -14.94 2.99
CA TYR A 590 0.94 -16.14 3.81
C TYR A 590 0.84 -15.74 5.28
N SER A 591 0.44 -16.69 6.12
CA SER A 591 0.57 -16.61 7.58
C SER A 591 1.14 -17.91 8.12
N PHE A 592 1.80 -17.86 9.27
CA PHE A 592 2.27 -19.07 9.94
C PHE A 592 2.19 -19.02 11.46
N VAL A 593 2.19 -20.21 12.07
CA VAL A 593 2.48 -20.43 13.49
C VAL A 593 3.66 -21.39 13.60
N ALA A 594 4.76 -20.91 14.17
CA ALA A 594 5.97 -21.66 14.40
C ALA A 594 5.94 -22.21 15.83
N SER A 595 6.04 -23.54 15.94
CA SER A 595 5.91 -24.30 17.18
C SER A 595 7.17 -25.14 17.44
N PRO A 596 8.17 -24.56 18.13
CA PRO A 596 9.21 -25.31 18.80
C PRO A 596 8.64 -26.43 19.70
N ASN A 597 9.47 -27.42 19.97
CA ASN A 597 9.18 -28.61 20.74
C ASN A 597 10.32 -28.84 21.75
N ALA A 598 10.06 -28.45 22.99
CA ALA A 598 11.01 -28.58 24.10
C ALA A 598 11.41 -30.04 24.40
N ASN A 599 10.56 -31.00 24.04
CA ASN A 599 10.77 -32.42 24.36
C ASN A 599 11.50 -33.19 23.26
N ASN A 600 11.56 -32.64 22.04
CA ASN A 600 12.22 -33.30 20.92
C ASN A 600 12.83 -32.30 19.95
N THR A 601 14.15 -32.24 19.93
CA THR A 601 14.94 -31.32 19.09
C THR A 601 14.79 -31.57 17.59
N ASN A 602 14.19 -32.68 17.16
CA ASN A 602 13.96 -32.98 15.74
C ASN A 602 12.56 -32.60 15.23
N LEU A 603 11.64 -32.19 16.11
CA LEU A 603 10.21 -32.06 15.82
C LEU A 603 9.71 -30.62 15.91
N GLY A 604 10.54 -29.65 15.52
CA GLY A 604 10.10 -28.27 15.33
C GLY A 604 9.12 -28.18 14.17
N LEU A 605 7.95 -27.62 14.43
CA LEU A 605 6.79 -27.66 13.54
C LEU A 605 6.41 -26.26 13.06
N LEU A 606 6.15 -26.12 11.76
CA LEU A 606 5.60 -24.92 11.16
C LEU A 606 4.20 -25.21 10.62
N TRP A 607 3.19 -24.51 11.14
CA TRP A 607 1.87 -24.45 10.53
C TRP A 607 1.88 -23.32 9.50
N PHE A 608 1.80 -23.64 8.21
CA PHE A 608 1.91 -22.65 7.13
C PHE A 608 0.60 -22.53 6.34
N GLY A 609 0.06 -21.32 6.25
CA GLY A 609 -1.16 -20.99 5.50
C GLY A 609 -0.85 -20.02 4.35
N PRO A 610 -0.83 -20.48 3.08
CA PRO A 610 -0.69 -19.59 1.93
C PRO A 610 -1.95 -18.72 1.74
N HIS A 611 -1.78 -17.45 1.39
CA HIS A 611 -2.85 -16.44 1.27
C HIS A 611 -3.50 -16.05 2.63
N ALA A 612 -4.59 -15.26 2.62
CA ALA A 612 -5.31 -14.80 3.80
C ALA A 612 -5.83 -15.95 4.69
N SER A 613 -5.64 -15.81 6.00
CA SER A 613 -5.97 -16.82 7.02
C SER A 613 -7.45 -17.21 7.02
N TYR A 614 -8.34 -16.28 6.69
CA TYR A 614 -9.79 -16.56 6.57
C TYR A 614 -10.15 -17.44 5.36
N ALA A 615 -9.25 -17.58 4.38
CA ALA A 615 -9.47 -18.30 3.12
C ALA A 615 -8.48 -19.45 2.89
N ASN A 616 -7.63 -19.78 3.87
CA ASN A 616 -6.63 -20.85 3.78
C ASN A 616 -6.83 -21.89 4.89
N ALA A 617 -6.23 -23.08 4.74
CA ALA A 617 -6.00 -23.98 5.87
C ALA A 617 -4.50 -24.06 6.15
N PHE A 618 -4.14 -24.13 7.43
CA PHE A 618 -2.75 -24.23 7.84
C PHE A 618 -2.24 -25.67 7.69
N ILE A 619 -1.15 -25.82 6.94
CA ILE A 619 -0.52 -27.10 6.65
C ILE A 619 0.70 -27.29 7.56
N PRO A 620 0.76 -28.36 8.37
CA PRO A 620 1.88 -28.59 9.26
C PRO A 620 3.09 -29.19 8.53
N LEU A 621 4.26 -28.61 8.75
CA LEU A 621 5.53 -28.96 8.12
C LEU A 621 6.63 -29.01 9.18
N TYR A 622 7.34 -30.13 9.30
CA TYR A 622 8.52 -30.20 10.17
C TYR A 622 9.73 -29.56 9.50
N VAL A 623 10.47 -28.72 10.22
CA VAL A 623 11.60 -27.97 9.64
C VAL A 623 12.73 -28.87 9.15
N LYS A 624 12.88 -30.06 9.72
CA LYS A 624 13.87 -31.06 9.29
C LYS A 624 13.51 -31.80 7.99
N LEU A 625 12.41 -31.45 7.33
CA LEU A 625 12.13 -31.92 5.96
C LEU A 625 13.26 -31.52 5.00
N THR A 626 13.42 -32.28 3.93
CA THR A 626 14.46 -32.05 2.91
C THR A 626 14.02 -31.02 1.87
N ASN A 627 12.77 -31.09 1.41
CA ASN A 627 12.22 -30.18 0.38
C ASN A 627 10.76 -29.85 0.69
N VAL A 628 10.36 -28.60 0.49
CA VAL A 628 8.97 -28.16 0.68
C VAL A 628 8.11 -28.75 -0.46
N PRO A 629 6.87 -29.22 -0.19
CA PRO A 629 5.97 -29.72 -1.22
C PRO A 629 5.75 -28.70 -2.35
N THR A 630 5.72 -29.16 -3.59
CA THR A 630 5.65 -28.31 -4.79
C THR A 630 4.41 -27.41 -4.84
N THR A 631 3.30 -27.85 -4.24
CA THR A 631 2.07 -27.04 -4.11
C THR A 631 2.25 -25.78 -3.26
N LEU A 632 3.33 -25.70 -2.47
CA LEU A 632 3.69 -24.58 -1.59
C LEU A 632 4.98 -23.86 -2.02
N SER A 633 5.91 -24.56 -2.68
CA SER A 633 7.21 -24.02 -3.08
C SER A 633 7.28 -23.54 -4.53
N GLN A 634 6.27 -23.84 -5.35
CA GLN A 634 6.24 -23.48 -6.77
C GLN A 634 5.00 -22.66 -7.16
N GLY A 635 5.14 -21.90 -8.25
CA GLY A 635 4.12 -21.04 -8.82
C GLY A 635 4.71 -19.67 -9.19
N SER A 636 3.87 -18.80 -9.75
CA SER A 636 4.29 -17.48 -10.24
C SER A 636 3.23 -16.44 -9.94
N LEU A 637 3.62 -15.27 -9.41
CA LEU A 637 2.68 -14.15 -9.28
C LEU A 637 2.22 -13.58 -10.64
N ARG A 638 2.90 -13.94 -11.74
CA ARG A 638 2.57 -13.47 -13.09
C ARG A 638 1.53 -14.34 -13.81
N SER A 639 1.17 -15.50 -13.25
CA SER A 639 0.24 -16.42 -13.88
C SER A 639 -0.48 -17.29 -12.86
N PHE A 640 -1.81 -17.28 -12.93
CA PHE A 640 -2.65 -18.21 -12.19
C PHE A 640 -2.37 -19.67 -12.60
N THR A 641 -2.40 -20.57 -11.62
CA THR A 641 -2.37 -22.03 -11.82
C THR A 641 -3.10 -22.72 -10.68
N PHE A 642 -3.86 -23.78 -10.99
CA PHE A 642 -4.50 -24.61 -9.98
C PHE A 642 -3.51 -25.44 -9.17
N ASN A 643 -2.29 -25.68 -9.67
CA ASN A 643 -1.29 -26.49 -8.96
C ASN A 643 -0.66 -25.76 -7.76
N SER A 644 -0.96 -24.47 -7.57
CA SER A 644 -0.43 -23.66 -6.46
C SER A 644 -1.51 -23.46 -5.41
N THR A 645 -1.23 -23.86 -4.17
CA THR A 645 -2.15 -23.66 -3.04
C THR A 645 -2.41 -22.18 -2.78
N TYR A 646 -1.41 -21.31 -2.99
CA TYR A 646 -1.60 -19.86 -2.90
C TYR A 646 -2.68 -19.35 -3.86
N TRP A 647 -2.60 -19.72 -5.14
CA TRP A 647 -3.55 -19.28 -6.15
C TRP A 647 -4.94 -19.88 -5.95
N LEU A 648 -5.01 -21.15 -5.52
CA LEU A 648 -6.26 -21.79 -5.15
C LEU A 648 -6.95 -21.06 -3.99
N ASN A 649 -6.22 -20.76 -2.91
CA ASN A 649 -6.75 -20.03 -1.76
C ASN A 649 -7.15 -18.60 -2.14
N THR A 650 -6.37 -17.94 -3.01
CA THR A 650 -6.70 -16.61 -3.55
C THR A 650 -8.02 -16.64 -4.33
N LEU A 651 -8.24 -17.67 -5.15
CA LEU A 651 -9.48 -17.86 -5.88
C LEU A 651 -10.67 -18.09 -4.94
N ILE A 652 -10.49 -18.92 -3.92
CA ILE A 652 -11.51 -19.18 -2.90
C ILE A 652 -11.87 -17.91 -2.13
N GLY A 653 -10.88 -17.15 -1.64
CA GLY A 653 -11.09 -15.91 -0.90
C GLY A 653 -11.87 -14.87 -1.73
N ASN A 654 -11.41 -14.62 -2.96
CA ASN A 654 -12.04 -13.66 -3.87
C ASN A 654 -13.45 -14.07 -4.31
N TYR A 655 -13.72 -15.37 -4.44
CA TYR A 655 -15.06 -15.85 -4.76
C TYR A 655 -15.98 -15.77 -3.54
N ALA A 656 -15.49 -16.22 -2.39
CA ALA A 656 -16.26 -16.30 -1.17
C ALA A 656 -16.67 -14.92 -0.63
N SER A 657 -15.83 -13.89 -0.79
CA SER A 657 -16.10 -12.52 -0.32
C SER A 657 -17.41 -11.95 -0.86
N GLN A 658 -17.80 -12.32 -2.10
CA GLN A 658 -19.06 -11.86 -2.69
C GLN A 658 -20.30 -12.26 -1.88
N PHE A 659 -20.26 -13.42 -1.22
CA PHE A 659 -21.38 -13.98 -0.46
C PHE A 659 -20.93 -14.40 0.95
N TYR A 660 -20.02 -13.63 1.56
CA TYR A 660 -19.22 -14.01 2.74
C TYR A 660 -20.04 -14.67 3.86
N LYS A 661 -21.17 -14.08 4.24
CA LYS A 661 -22.10 -14.60 5.26
C LYS A 661 -22.56 -16.05 5.02
N PHE A 662 -22.64 -16.49 3.77
CA PHE A 662 -23.07 -17.84 3.40
C PHE A 662 -21.91 -18.78 3.11
N THR A 663 -20.85 -18.27 2.49
CA THR A 663 -19.68 -19.05 2.03
C THR A 663 -18.68 -19.27 3.15
N HIS A 664 -18.37 -18.25 3.95
CA HIS A 664 -17.34 -18.31 4.98
C HIS A 664 -17.61 -19.36 6.06
N PRO A 665 -18.85 -19.57 6.56
CA PRO A 665 -19.12 -20.67 7.51
C PRO A 665 -18.78 -22.06 6.95
N VAL A 666 -18.93 -22.28 5.64
CA VAL A 666 -18.55 -23.54 4.99
C VAL A 666 -17.03 -23.68 4.93
N ILE A 667 -16.33 -22.58 4.60
CA ILE A 667 -14.86 -22.54 4.58
C ILE A 667 -14.30 -22.81 6.00
N ALA A 668 -14.80 -22.10 7.01
CA ALA A 668 -14.40 -22.25 8.41
C ALA A 668 -14.61 -23.67 8.93
N GLN A 669 -15.72 -24.31 8.55
CA GLN A 669 -15.96 -25.71 8.91
C GLN A 669 -14.90 -26.65 8.30
N ILE A 670 -14.61 -26.51 7.00
CA ILE A 670 -13.62 -27.34 6.31
C ILE A 670 -12.21 -27.08 6.83
N GLN A 671 -11.83 -25.83 7.09
CA GLN A 671 -10.57 -25.45 7.75
C GLN A 671 -10.41 -26.21 9.06
N LYS A 672 -11.40 -26.12 9.95
CA LYS A 672 -11.40 -26.77 11.26
C LYS A 672 -11.31 -28.30 11.17
N GLU A 673 -12.08 -28.92 10.28
CA GLU A 673 -12.06 -30.37 10.07
C GLU A 673 -10.70 -30.86 9.58
N LEU A 674 -10.11 -30.15 8.62
CA LEU A 674 -8.81 -30.48 8.03
C LEU A 674 -7.66 -30.28 9.03
N GLU A 675 -7.64 -29.15 9.74
CA GLU A 675 -6.62 -28.82 10.74
C GLU A 675 -6.69 -29.79 11.94
N SER A 676 -7.90 -30.19 12.35
CA SER A 676 -8.09 -31.24 13.37
C SER A 676 -7.58 -32.60 12.89
N THR A 677 -7.85 -32.95 11.62
CA THR A 677 -7.37 -34.20 11.01
C THR A 677 -5.85 -34.23 10.92
N ASN A 678 -5.24 -33.14 10.47
CA ASN A 678 -3.79 -33.00 10.43
C ASN A 678 -3.18 -33.05 11.84
N SER A 679 -3.79 -32.38 12.82
CA SER A 679 -3.37 -32.47 14.23
C SER A 679 -3.40 -33.90 14.76
N ALA A 680 -4.40 -34.71 14.40
CA ALA A 680 -4.46 -36.11 14.76
C ALA A 680 -3.35 -36.95 14.08
N ARG A 681 -3.11 -36.72 12.78
CA ARG A 681 -2.03 -37.38 12.02
C ARG A 681 -0.65 -37.09 12.61
N LEU A 682 -0.41 -35.85 13.06
CA LEU A 682 0.85 -35.47 13.69
C LEU A 682 1.14 -36.32 14.94
N LYS A 683 0.14 -36.58 15.80
CA LYS A 683 0.35 -37.41 17.01
C LYS A 683 0.86 -38.81 16.68
N ASP A 684 0.36 -39.43 15.62
CA ASP A 684 0.82 -40.75 15.18
C ASP A 684 2.21 -40.69 14.53
N LEU A 685 2.45 -39.66 13.73
CA LEU A 685 3.75 -39.40 13.09
C LEU A 685 4.84 -39.17 14.13
N GLU A 686 4.60 -38.32 15.14
CA GLU A 686 5.55 -38.01 16.21
C GLU A 686 5.97 -39.25 16.99
N ARG A 687 5.04 -40.17 17.25
CA ARG A 687 5.34 -41.45 17.91
C ARG A 687 6.40 -42.24 17.14
N VAL A 688 6.26 -42.32 15.82
CA VAL A 688 7.21 -43.03 14.95
C VAL A 688 8.52 -42.24 14.80
N ALA A 689 8.43 -40.93 14.57
CA ALA A 689 9.57 -40.06 14.37
C ALA A 689 10.48 -39.95 15.61
N SER A 690 9.90 -39.99 16.82
CA SER A 690 10.64 -39.90 18.09
C SER A 690 11.68 -41.01 18.29
N VAL A 691 11.44 -42.20 17.75
CA VAL A 691 12.36 -43.35 17.85
C VAL A 691 13.17 -43.57 16.58
N MET A 692 12.78 -42.95 15.46
CA MET A 692 13.37 -43.23 14.15
C MET A 692 14.87 -42.91 14.08
N VAL A 693 15.31 -41.81 14.71
CA VAL A 693 16.74 -41.44 14.74
C VAL A 693 17.57 -42.53 15.41
N GLN A 694 17.07 -43.11 16.50
CA GLN A 694 17.77 -44.17 17.24
C GLN A 694 17.93 -45.45 16.43
N TYR A 695 16.93 -45.83 15.62
CA TYR A 695 16.90 -47.12 14.92
C TYR A 695 17.35 -47.06 13.45
N GLN A 696 17.15 -45.92 12.77
CA GLN A 696 17.34 -45.79 11.32
C GLN A 696 18.16 -44.56 10.92
N GLY A 697 18.56 -43.72 11.89
CA GLY A 697 19.36 -42.52 11.66
C GLY A 697 18.57 -41.32 11.14
N GLU A 698 19.23 -40.17 11.12
CA GLU A 698 18.63 -38.90 10.69
C GLU A 698 18.17 -38.86 9.22
N PRO A 699 18.87 -39.45 8.23
CA PRO A 699 18.38 -39.45 6.84
C PRO A 699 17.03 -40.15 6.65
N ALA A 700 16.77 -41.22 7.43
CA ALA A 700 15.49 -41.91 7.41
C ALA A 700 14.38 -41.02 7.99
N LEU A 701 14.67 -40.30 9.10
CA LEU A 701 13.75 -39.32 9.66
C LEU A 701 13.42 -38.22 8.64
N LYS A 702 14.43 -37.58 8.01
CA LYS A 702 14.19 -36.51 7.04
C LYS A 702 13.31 -36.98 5.88
N THR A 703 13.55 -38.18 5.36
CA THR A 703 12.70 -38.80 4.33
C THR A 703 11.26 -38.99 4.84
N TYR A 704 11.08 -39.57 6.02
CA TYR A 704 9.77 -39.80 6.61
C TYR A 704 8.98 -38.49 6.82
N LEU A 705 9.63 -37.45 7.36
CA LEU A 705 9.01 -36.13 7.55
C LEU A 705 8.65 -35.49 6.21
N THR A 706 9.53 -35.58 5.21
CA THR A 706 9.30 -35.02 3.87
C THR A 706 8.12 -35.70 3.17
N THR A 707 8.04 -37.03 3.22
CA THR A 707 6.92 -37.78 2.62
C THR A 707 5.58 -37.43 3.26
N ASN A 708 5.52 -37.36 4.60
CA ASN A 708 4.28 -37.00 5.29
C ASN A 708 3.88 -35.53 5.06
N ALA A 709 4.86 -34.61 4.98
CA ALA A 709 4.60 -33.22 4.60
C ALA A 709 3.97 -33.12 3.21
N ALA A 710 4.48 -33.89 2.23
CA ALA A 710 3.91 -33.94 0.88
C ALA A 710 2.48 -34.48 0.87
N ILE A 711 2.20 -35.55 1.64
CA ILE A 711 0.85 -36.12 1.76
C ILE A 711 -0.11 -35.09 2.38
N MET A 712 0.24 -34.48 3.51
CA MET A 712 -0.64 -33.51 4.17
C MET A 712 -0.89 -32.25 3.32
N ALA A 713 0.14 -31.78 2.60
CA ALA A 713 0.00 -30.65 1.69
C ALA A 713 -0.89 -30.99 0.48
N GLN A 714 -0.71 -32.17 -0.12
CA GLN A 714 -1.53 -32.61 -1.25
C GLN A 714 -2.98 -32.86 -0.84
N ASP A 715 -3.21 -33.56 0.27
CA ASP A 715 -4.56 -33.80 0.81
C ASP A 715 -5.29 -32.48 1.07
N THR A 716 -4.59 -31.51 1.68
CA THR A 716 -5.14 -30.17 1.94
C THR A 716 -5.51 -29.47 0.64
N HIS A 717 -4.62 -29.51 -0.35
CA HIS A 717 -4.83 -28.93 -1.66
C HIS A 717 -6.05 -29.54 -2.36
N ASP A 718 -6.17 -30.87 -2.37
CA ASP A 718 -7.27 -31.58 -3.02
C ASP A 718 -8.61 -31.31 -2.33
N VAL A 719 -8.63 -31.22 -0.99
CA VAL A 719 -9.81 -30.80 -0.23
C VAL A 719 -10.22 -29.37 -0.60
N PHE A 720 -9.28 -28.46 -0.79
CA PHE A 720 -9.57 -27.08 -1.19
C PHE A 720 -10.05 -26.97 -2.64
N ILE A 721 -9.58 -27.84 -3.54
CA ILE A 721 -10.15 -27.97 -4.90
C ILE A 721 -11.61 -28.43 -4.81
N ALA A 722 -11.90 -29.43 -3.99
CA ALA A 722 -13.28 -29.89 -3.76
C ALA A 722 -14.15 -28.82 -3.11
N LEU A 723 -13.61 -28.05 -2.17
CA LEU A 723 -14.26 -26.89 -1.56
C LEU A 723 -14.61 -25.84 -2.62
N MET A 724 -13.68 -25.46 -3.50
CA MET A 724 -13.96 -24.50 -4.56
C MET A 724 -15.09 -24.97 -5.48
N ASN A 725 -15.08 -26.24 -5.89
CA ASN A 725 -16.16 -26.83 -6.67
C ASN A 725 -17.51 -26.79 -5.93
N ASN A 726 -17.49 -27.06 -4.62
CA ASN A 726 -18.69 -26.95 -3.79
C ASN A 726 -19.19 -25.51 -3.69
N LEU A 727 -18.31 -24.54 -3.45
CA LEU A 727 -18.68 -23.13 -3.31
C LEU A 727 -19.35 -22.61 -4.59
N ILE A 728 -18.78 -22.88 -5.76
CA ILE A 728 -19.34 -22.44 -7.04
C ILE A 728 -20.72 -23.07 -7.27
N THR A 729 -20.82 -24.39 -7.10
CA THR A 729 -22.07 -25.10 -7.38
C THR A 729 -23.18 -24.78 -6.38
N ARG A 730 -22.80 -24.48 -5.13
CA ARG A 730 -23.73 -24.21 -4.03
C ARG A 730 -24.15 -22.75 -3.90
N PHE A 731 -23.28 -21.79 -4.21
CA PHE A 731 -23.49 -20.37 -3.94
C PHE A 731 -23.18 -19.51 -5.18
N HIS A 732 -24.16 -19.33 -6.07
CA HIS A 732 -23.98 -18.51 -7.29
C HIS A 732 -25.25 -17.72 -7.63
N ASP A 733 -25.07 -16.64 -8.40
CA ASP A 733 -26.16 -15.83 -8.97
C ASP A 733 -27.20 -15.33 -7.95
N GLY A 734 -26.80 -15.17 -6.68
CA GLY A 734 -27.68 -14.75 -5.58
C GLY A 734 -28.56 -15.87 -5.01
N TYR A 735 -28.26 -17.13 -5.31
CA TYR A 735 -28.97 -18.32 -4.83
C TYR A 735 -28.07 -19.28 -4.07
N ILE A 736 -28.69 -19.97 -3.11
CA ILE A 736 -28.13 -21.10 -2.39
C ILE A 736 -28.82 -22.35 -2.95
N LEU A 737 -28.03 -23.22 -3.56
CA LEU A 737 -28.48 -24.51 -4.06
C LEU A 737 -28.23 -25.58 -2.99
N SER A 738 -29.17 -26.50 -2.85
CA SER A 738 -29.04 -27.67 -1.98
C SER A 738 -29.68 -28.89 -2.62
N ASN A 739 -29.49 -30.06 -2.01
CA ASN A 739 -29.93 -31.35 -2.55
C ASN A 739 -29.29 -31.68 -3.92
N VAL A 740 -28.01 -31.33 -4.10
CA VAL A 740 -27.27 -31.50 -5.36
C VAL A 740 -27.09 -32.96 -5.81
N THR A 741 -27.36 -33.93 -4.92
CA THR A 741 -27.35 -35.37 -5.23
C THR A 741 -28.74 -35.95 -5.47
N GLN A 742 -29.80 -35.16 -5.31
CA GLN A 742 -31.18 -35.59 -5.50
C GLN A 742 -31.66 -35.27 -6.93
N GLN A 743 -32.75 -35.92 -7.37
CA GLN A 743 -33.34 -35.67 -8.69
C GLN A 743 -33.79 -34.21 -8.89
N TYR A 744 -34.19 -33.55 -7.81
CA TYR A 744 -34.65 -32.16 -7.83
C TYR A 744 -33.80 -31.31 -6.91
N LEU A 745 -33.25 -30.23 -7.47
CA LEU A 745 -32.52 -29.21 -6.72
C LEU A 745 -33.47 -28.38 -5.86
N THR A 746 -32.99 -27.96 -4.69
CA THR A 746 -33.66 -26.95 -3.88
C THR A 746 -32.91 -25.63 -4.05
N ILE A 747 -33.63 -24.60 -4.51
CA ILE A 747 -33.08 -23.27 -4.81
C ILE A 747 -33.66 -22.28 -3.81
N GLN A 748 -32.79 -21.61 -3.05
CA GLN A 748 -33.17 -20.57 -2.10
C GLN A 748 -32.50 -19.25 -2.49
N ALA A 749 -33.27 -18.18 -2.64
CA ALA A 749 -32.69 -16.85 -2.82
C ALA A 749 -31.95 -16.42 -1.54
N MET A 750 -30.73 -15.89 -1.70
CA MET A 750 -29.96 -15.32 -0.58
C MET A 750 -30.69 -14.11 0.02
N GLY A 751 -31.24 -13.27 -0.86
CA GLY A 751 -32.00 -12.07 -0.51
C GLY A 751 -31.12 -10.94 0.03
N TYR A 752 -31.49 -9.70 -0.25
CA TYR A 752 -30.89 -8.55 0.41
C TYR A 752 -31.53 -8.33 1.78
N PRO A 753 -30.75 -8.03 2.83
CA PRO A 753 -31.32 -7.72 4.12
C PRO A 753 -32.05 -6.37 4.08
N ASP A 754 -33.14 -6.24 4.85
CA ASP A 754 -33.97 -5.04 4.91
C ASP A 754 -33.18 -3.76 5.19
N TRP A 755 -32.18 -3.83 6.07
CA TRP A 755 -31.34 -2.67 6.39
C TRP A 755 -30.57 -2.18 5.16
N TYR A 756 -30.07 -3.10 4.33
CA TYR A 756 -29.32 -2.77 3.12
C TYR A 756 -30.25 -2.18 2.08
N LEU A 757 -31.42 -2.80 1.87
CA LEU A 757 -32.47 -2.28 0.99
C LEU A 757 -32.91 -0.87 1.39
N LYS A 758 -33.05 -0.59 2.70
CA LYS A 758 -33.30 0.78 3.20
C LYS A 758 -32.14 1.72 2.90
N ALA A 759 -30.90 1.29 3.16
CA ALA A 759 -29.71 2.11 2.95
C ALA A 759 -29.49 2.50 1.49
N VAL A 760 -29.78 1.60 0.54
CA VAL A 760 -29.69 1.88 -0.91
C VAL A 760 -30.95 2.54 -1.48
N GLY A 761 -31.93 2.87 -0.65
CA GLY A 761 -33.14 3.58 -1.06
C GLY A 761 -34.19 2.73 -1.76
N TYR A 762 -34.15 1.40 -1.67
CA TYR A 762 -35.08 0.48 -2.34
C TYR A 762 -36.55 0.74 -2.00
N TYR A 763 -36.85 1.05 -0.74
CA TYR A 763 -38.21 1.36 -0.27
C TYR A 763 -38.59 2.83 -0.40
N SER A 764 -37.67 3.70 -0.82
CA SER A 764 -38.04 5.06 -1.14
C SER A 764 -38.96 4.99 -2.36
N PRO A 765 -40.14 5.63 -2.34
CA PRO A 765 -40.89 5.77 -3.58
C PRO A 765 -39.93 6.36 -4.62
N LEU A 766 -40.10 6.02 -5.89
CA LEU A 766 -39.61 6.87 -6.98
C LEU A 766 -40.33 8.22 -6.85
N THR A 767 -39.95 9.01 -5.85
CA THR A 767 -40.37 10.36 -5.70
C THR A 767 -39.70 11.07 -6.86
N ASN A 768 -40.49 11.22 -7.91
CA ASN A 768 -40.46 12.33 -8.82
C ASN A 768 -40.48 13.65 -7.99
N ASN A 769 -39.42 13.91 -7.21
CA ASN A 769 -39.23 15.13 -6.45
C ASN A 769 -39.14 16.34 -7.39
N ASN A 770 -38.78 16.09 -8.66
CA ASN A 770 -38.86 17.08 -9.72
C ASN A 770 -40.30 17.45 -10.08
N THR A 771 -41.29 16.56 -9.96
CA THR A 771 -42.68 16.88 -10.33
C THR A 771 -43.40 17.61 -9.20
N PHE A 772 -43.16 17.25 -7.94
CA PHE A 772 -43.78 17.97 -6.80
C PHE A 772 -43.18 19.38 -6.61
N MET A 773 -41.86 19.54 -6.76
CA MET A 773 -41.25 20.88 -6.77
C MET A 773 -41.60 21.68 -8.02
N ALA A 774 -41.66 21.06 -9.21
CA ALA A 774 -42.09 21.78 -10.42
C ALA A 774 -43.56 22.22 -10.34
N ILE A 775 -44.45 21.42 -9.76
CA ILE A 775 -45.86 21.80 -9.54
C ILE A 775 -45.95 22.98 -8.56
N GLN A 776 -45.22 22.94 -7.43
CA GLN A 776 -45.22 24.06 -6.48
C GLN A 776 -44.62 25.35 -7.08
N VAL A 777 -43.50 25.25 -7.79
CA VAL A 777 -42.89 26.39 -8.49
C VAL A 777 -43.81 26.91 -9.59
N PHE A 778 -44.49 26.04 -10.34
CA PHE A 778 -45.46 26.42 -11.36
C PHE A 778 -46.66 27.16 -10.75
N PHE A 779 -47.22 26.68 -9.63
CA PHE A 779 -48.31 27.38 -8.93
C PHE A 779 -47.88 28.74 -8.37
N ILE A 780 -46.66 28.87 -7.84
CA ILE A 780 -46.11 30.15 -7.36
C ILE A 780 -45.95 31.14 -8.53
N ILE A 781 -45.43 30.68 -9.67
CA ILE A 781 -45.28 31.52 -10.87
C ILE A 781 -46.66 31.95 -11.39
N LEU A 782 -47.64 31.05 -11.43
CA LEU A 782 -48.99 31.34 -11.90
C LEU A 782 -49.71 32.35 -10.99
N LEU A 783 -49.50 32.25 -9.67
CA LEU A 783 -50.00 33.21 -8.68
C LEU A 783 -49.36 34.60 -8.86
N LEU A 784 -48.05 34.66 -9.10
CA LEU A 784 -47.32 35.91 -9.39
C LEU A 784 -47.77 36.57 -10.70
N ILE A 785 -48.07 35.78 -11.74
CA ILE A 785 -48.63 36.26 -13.01
C ILE A 785 -50.04 36.83 -12.78
N MET A 786 -50.90 36.13 -12.04
CA MET A 786 -52.25 36.60 -11.71
C MET A 786 -52.22 37.90 -10.88
N LEU A 787 -51.33 38.00 -9.90
CA LEU A 787 -51.11 39.21 -9.11
C LEU A 787 -50.59 40.37 -9.96
N SER A 788 -49.66 40.13 -10.88
CA SER A 788 -49.13 41.17 -11.77
C SER A 788 -50.14 41.64 -12.82
N ILE A 789 -51.00 40.76 -13.33
CA ILE A 789 -52.16 41.14 -14.16
C ILE A 789 -53.16 41.96 -13.35
N GLY A 790 -53.47 41.55 -12.11
CA GLY A 790 -54.39 42.29 -11.23
C GLY A 790 -53.87 43.70 -10.88
N VAL A 791 -52.58 43.82 -10.54
CA VAL A 791 -51.90 45.10 -10.30
C VAL A 791 -51.88 45.94 -11.59
N GLY A 792 -51.56 45.35 -12.73
CA GLY A 792 -51.59 46.01 -14.04
C GLY A 792 -52.98 46.55 -14.40
N PHE A 793 -54.04 45.78 -14.14
CA PHE A 793 -55.43 46.18 -14.38
C PHE A 793 -55.87 47.30 -13.43
N TYR A 794 -55.47 47.23 -12.15
CA TYR A 794 -55.73 48.28 -11.16
C TYR A 794 -55.04 49.60 -11.52
N TYR A 795 -53.75 49.57 -11.88
CA TYR A 795 -53.02 50.75 -12.34
C TYR A 795 -53.51 51.27 -13.70
N GLY A 796 -53.93 50.39 -14.61
CA GLY A 796 -54.54 50.73 -15.89
C GLY A 796 -55.87 51.48 -15.72
N ARG A 797 -56.74 51.03 -14.80
CA ARG A 797 -57.98 51.74 -14.44
C ARG A 797 -57.69 53.10 -13.79
N LYS A 798 -56.71 53.19 -12.89
CA LYS A 798 -56.32 54.47 -12.27
C LYS A 798 -55.75 55.48 -13.28
N ARG A 799 -55.00 55.03 -14.28
CA ARG A 799 -54.48 55.89 -15.37
C ARG A 799 -55.55 56.30 -16.38
N ALA A 800 -56.50 55.43 -16.70
CA ALA A 800 -57.62 55.76 -17.58
C ALA A 800 -58.60 56.77 -16.94
N ALA A 801 -58.78 56.72 -15.62
CA ALA A 801 -59.57 57.70 -14.88
C ALA A 801 -58.91 59.09 -14.77
N ALA A 802 -57.58 59.18 -14.95
CA ALA A 802 -56.83 60.44 -14.85
C ALA A 802 -56.77 61.26 -16.16
N ARG A 803 -57.27 60.74 -17.29
CA ARG A 803 -57.35 61.45 -18.58
C ARG A 803 -58.80 61.72 -18.98
N LYS A 804 -59.49 62.58 -18.22
CA LYS A 804 -60.72 63.26 -18.65
C LYS A 804 -60.70 64.73 -18.24
N LYS A 805 -60.06 65.57 -19.06
CA LYS A 805 -60.33 67.01 -19.29
C LYS A 805 -59.89 67.26 -20.74
N GLY A 806 -60.82 67.35 -21.70
CA GLY A 806 -61.35 68.60 -22.28
C GLY A 806 -60.29 69.22 -23.21
N TYR A 807 -60.49 69.54 -24.49
CA TYR A 807 -61.56 70.32 -25.16
C TYR A 807 -61.37 70.14 -26.69
N VAL A 808 -62.43 69.89 -27.47
CA VAL A 808 -63.29 70.81 -28.28
C VAL A 808 -62.79 71.08 -29.72
N PHE A 809 -63.74 70.84 -30.64
CA PHE A 809 -63.98 71.31 -32.01
C PHE A 809 -62.99 72.26 -32.68
N ILE A 810 -62.72 71.99 -33.97
CA ILE A 810 -62.75 73.00 -35.04
C ILE A 810 -63.42 72.39 -36.29
N GLN A 811 -64.46 73.12 -36.73
CA GLN A 811 -65.24 73.16 -37.99
C GLN A 811 -65.18 72.01 -39.00
#